data_AF-A0A3Q9KFY7-F1
#
_entry.id   AF-A0A3Q9KFY7-F1
#
_cell.length_a   1.000
_cell.length_b   1.000
_cell.length_c   1.000
_cell.angle_alpha   90.00
_cell.angle_beta   90.00
_cell.angle_gamma   90.00
#
_symmetry.space_group_name_H-M   'P 1'
#
loop_
_entity.id
_entity.type
_entity.pdbx_description
1 polymer ?
#
loop_
_entity_poly.entity_id
_entity_poly.type
_entity_poly.pdbx_seq_one_letter_code
_entity_poly.pdbx_strand_id
1 'polypeptide(L)'
;MSIASPAPSALVVYERLLASLPMAEDGRPAWDVADPYLLRHAAQHAASAGRADELLQDPGFLVHGEPEMVNAALREATTEGARVAAAIYRTSYATHRNLDADHRRQILALDAARFRSTELSNEFARGTDWQPLWATGTQVSAALIASLTGHSGPVLAVATIVMDGRPIAITGAGDHSVRVWDLATGRSTATLTGHTNWVWAVATAEVNGRPIAITTSDEGSVRVWDLATSTPVSEPLTGHTNWVLAVATAEVNGRPIAITTSDEGSVRVWDLATSTPVSEPLTGHRGPVRAVATAVVDGRPIAVTGAGDHSVRIWDLATGTPLGKPLTGHTDWVLAVATAEVDGRPVAITGAGDRSVRMWDLTTGTPLGKPLTGHTGPVRAVATAEVNDRPIAITGAGDRSVRMWDLTTGTPLGKPLTGHTGPVRAVATAEVNDRPIAITTSDEGSVRVWELTADAPLGKPLTGHTSPVRSVTTAEVDGRPTTVTTGDEGWVRMWDLATGTPLGEPLTGHTGPVWAVATAKMDGRSIAITGGGDRAVRVWDLSTGRSTAILTGHTDWVLAVATAKVDGRPVAVTGGGDRSVRMWDLTTGTPLGKPLTGHTGPVRAVATAEVNDRPIAITTSNEGAVQVWDLATGRSTATLTGHTDWVLAVATAQVNGRPVAITGAGDRSVRMWDLTTGTPLGKPLTGHTRRVWAVASAEVGGRPVAVTGGGDCTVRVWDLITTTCLTALVLPYAAQCAHLVSDGTLLLGMGHEVIALSLEPVLRRLR
;
A
#
# COMPACT_ATOMS: atom_id res chain seq x y z
N MET A 1 -23.95 -2.64 -28.15
CA MET A 1 -24.17 -3.96 -28.77
C MET A 1 -25.49 -4.53 -28.26
N SER A 2 -26.33 -5.11 -29.13
CA SER A 2 -27.54 -5.85 -28.74
C SER A 2 -27.14 -7.03 -27.86
N ILE A 3 -27.60 -7.06 -26.61
CA ILE A 3 -27.43 -8.21 -25.72
C ILE A 3 -28.13 -9.38 -26.42
N ALA A 4 -27.35 -10.33 -26.93
CA ALA A 4 -27.90 -11.57 -27.45
C ALA A 4 -28.72 -12.22 -26.33
N SER A 5 -30.00 -12.49 -26.58
CA SER A 5 -30.83 -13.20 -25.60
C SER A 5 -30.12 -14.51 -25.22
N PRO A 6 -29.98 -14.83 -23.91
CA PRO A 6 -29.26 -16.01 -23.48
C PRO A 6 -29.85 -17.24 -24.16
N ALA A 7 -29.00 -18.15 -24.63
CA ALA A 7 -29.47 -19.40 -25.20
C ALA A 7 -30.32 -20.11 -24.14
N PRO A 8 -31.60 -20.47 -24.41
CA PRO A 8 -32.48 -21.08 -23.42
C PRO A 8 -31.87 -22.33 -22.76
N SER A 9 -30.97 -23.02 -23.46
CA SER A 9 -30.20 -24.15 -22.94
C SER A 9 -29.19 -23.78 -21.84
N ALA A 10 -28.51 -22.63 -21.95
CA ALA A 10 -27.50 -22.20 -20.98
C ALA A 10 -28.13 -21.86 -19.61
N LEU A 11 -29.28 -21.19 -19.64
CA LEU A 11 -30.03 -20.88 -18.42
C LEU A 11 -30.53 -22.16 -17.72
N VAL A 12 -31.11 -23.10 -18.47
CA VAL A 12 -31.57 -24.38 -17.90
C VAL A 12 -30.42 -25.19 -17.29
N VAL A 13 -29.25 -25.21 -17.95
CA VAL A 13 -28.05 -25.87 -17.41
C VAL A 13 -27.61 -25.20 -16.10
N TYR A 14 -27.53 -23.87 -16.07
CA TYR A 14 -27.15 -23.13 -14.87
C TYR A 14 -28.12 -23.35 -13.70
N GLU A 15 -29.42 -23.29 -13.95
CA GLU A 15 -30.44 -23.53 -12.92
C GLU A 15 -30.39 -24.97 -12.37
N ARG A 16 -30.15 -25.97 -13.23
CA ARG A 16 -29.96 -27.37 -12.80
C ARG A 16 -28.71 -27.55 -11.95
N LEU A 17 -27.62 -26.88 -12.33
CA LEU A 17 -26.37 -26.88 -11.58
C LEU A 17 -26.57 -26.25 -10.20
N LEU A 18 -27.21 -25.09 -10.10
CA LEU A 18 -27.52 -24.48 -8.80
C LEU A 18 -28.50 -25.30 -7.96
N ALA A 19 -29.50 -25.95 -8.57
CA ALA A 19 -30.43 -26.83 -7.86
C ALA A 19 -29.75 -28.08 -7.28
N SER A 20 -28.55 -28.43 -7.76
CA SER A 20 -27.74 -29.51 -7.18
C SER A 20 -26.88 -29.07 -6.00
N LEU A 21 -26.79 -27.76 -5.73
CA LEU A 21 -26.04 -27.24 -4.59
C LEU A 21 -26.77 -27.62 -3.29
N PRO A 22 -26.09 -28.24 -2.31
CA PRO A 22 -26.69 -28.50 -1.02
C PRO A 22 -27.12 -27.21 -0.33
N MET A 23 -28.14 -27.29 0.52
CA MET A 23 -28.58 -26.16 1.33
C MET A 23 -28.09 -26.37 2.77
N ALA A 24 -27.53 -25.32 3.37
CA ALA A 24 -27.18 -25.30 4.78
C ALA A 24 -28.45 -25.25 5.64
N GLU A 25 -28.29 -25.51 6.95
CA GLU A 25 -29.41 -25.48 7.90
C GLU A 25 -30.13 -24.13 7.96
N ASP A 26 -29.44 -23.04 7.63
CA ASP A 26 -30.00 -21.68 7.55
C ASP A 26 -30.71 -21.37 6.23
N GLY A 27 -30.89 -22.38 5.35
CA GLY A 27 -31.62 -22.27 4.10
C GLY A 27 -30.83 -21.58 2.97
N ARG A 28 -29.50 -21.51 3.09
CA ARG A 28 -28.63 -20.90 2.07
C ARG A 28 -27.83 -21.94 1.28
N PRO A 29 -27.33 -21.58 0.08
CA PRO A 29 -26.47 -22.47 -0.69
C PRO A 29 -25.17 -22.78 0.08
N ALA A 30 -24.90 -24.06 0.32
CA ALA A 30 -23.76 -24.58 1.07
C ALA A 30 -22.56 -24.83 0.14
N TRP A 31 -21.87 -23.75 -0.23
CA TRP A 31 -20.72 -23.79 -1.14
C TRP A 31 -19.49 -24.50 -0.57
N ASP A 32 -19.39 -24.65 0.75
CA ASP A 32 -18.30 -25.36 1.44
C ASP A 32 -18.28 -26.87 1.17
N VAL A 33 -19.45 -27.44 0.86
CA VAL A 33 -19.64 -28.87 0.52
C VAL A 33 -20.08 -29.08 -0.93
N ALA A 34 -20.04 -28.03 -1.76
CA ALA A 34 -20.43 -28.12 -3.17
C ALA A 34 -19.47 -29.00 -3.98
N ASP A 35 -20.00 -29.60 -5.05
CA ASP A 35 -19.18 -30.39 -5.99
C ASP A 35 -18.05 -29.51 -6.58
N PRO A 36 -16.79 -30.02 -6.67
CA PRO A 36 -15.68 -29.27 -7.25
C PRO A 36 -15.95 -28.70 -8.64
N TYR A 37 -16.81 -29.34 -9.43
CA TYR A 37 -17.25 -28.83 -10.72
C TYR A 37 -17.99 -27.49 -10.58
N LEU A 38 -18.86 -27.35 -9.59
CA LEU A 38 -19.62 -26.11 -9.35
C LEU A 38 -18.69 -24.99 -8.91
N LEU A 39 -17.75 -25.28 -8.00
CA LEU A 39 -16.75 -24.31 -7.54
C LEU A 39 -15.89 -23.75 -8.68
N ARG A 40 -15.66 -24.57 -9.71
CA ARG A 40 -14.85 -24.20 -10.88
C ARG A 40 -15.66 -23.56 -12.01
N HIS A 41 -16.84 -24.07 -12.30
CA HIS A 41 -17.55 -23.75 -13.55
C HIS A 41 -18.85 -22.95 -13.35
N ALA A 42 -19.36 -22.76 -12.13
CA ALA A 42 -20.58 -21.99 -11.90
C ALA A 42 -20.49 -20.57 -12.46
N ALA A 43 -19.34 -19.90 -12.31
CA ALA A 43 -19.06 -18.58 -12.86
C ALA A 43 -19.24 -18.52 -14.39
N GLN A 44 -18.68 -19.49 -15.11
CA GLN A 44 -18.75 -19.56 -16.57
C GLN A 44 -20.19 -19.82 -17.06
N HIS A 45 -20.91 -20.71 -16.38
CA HIS A 45 -22.32 -21.00 -16.67
C HIS A 45 -23.22 -19.80 -16.36
N ALA A 46 -22.99 -19.11 -15.23
CA ALA A 46 -23.71 -17.89 -14.87
C ALA A 46 -23.50 -16.80 -15.91
N ALA A 47 -22.26 -16.57 -16.36
CA ALA A 47 -21.95 -15.63 -17.43
C ALA A 47 -22.68 -16.00 -18.74
N SER A 48 -22.61 -17.27 -19.15
CA SER A 48 -23.29 -17.77 -20.36
C SER A 48 -24.82 -17.67 -20.29
N ALA A 49 -25.38 -17.73 -19.08
CA ALA A 49 -26.81 -17.60 -18.81
C ALA A 49 -27.26 -16.14 -18.60
N GLY A 50 -26.34 -15.16 -18.56
CA GLY A 50 -26.64 -13.76 -18.22
C GLY A 50 -27.04 -13.55 -16.76
N ARG A 51 -26.57 -14.42 -15.85
CA ARG A 51 -26.90 -14.45 -14.41
C ARG A 51 -25.66 -14.25 -13.52
N ALA A 52 -24.55 -13.76 -14.08
CA ALA A 52 -23.30 -13.55 -13.34
C ALA A 52 -23.50 -12.64 -12.11
N ASP A 53 -24.29 -11.59 -12.22
CA ASP A 53 -24.55 -10.63 -11.13
C ASP A 53 -25.16 -11.26 -9.88
N GLU A 54 -26.00 -12.28 -10.02
CA GLU A 54 -26.60 -12.98 -8.88
C GLU A 54 -25.57 -13.83 -8.17
N LEU A 55 -24.75 -14.56 -8.93
CA LEU A 55 -23.70 -15.39 -8.39
C LEU A 55 -22.60 -14.56 -7.70
N LEU A 56 -22.24 -13.41 -8.27
CA LEU A 56 -21.25 -12.50 -7.70
C LEU A 56 -21.72 -11.81 -6.41
N GLN A 57 -23.02 -11.82 -6.14
CA GLN A 57 -23.58 -11.31 -4.88
C GLN A 57 -23.75 -12.39 -3.82
N ASP A 58 -23.45 -13.66 -4.13
CA ASP A 58 -23.44 -14.76 -3.16
C ASP A 58 -22.08 -14.80 -2.42
N PRO A 59 -22.05 -14.46 -1.11
CA PRO A 59 -20.80 -14.47 -0.34
C PRO A 59 -20.18 -15.87 -0.23
N GLY A 60 -21.00 -16.93 -0.23
CA GLY A 60 -20.51 -18.31 -0.19
C GLY A 60 -19.75 -18.66 -1.47
N PHE A 61 -20.28 -18.26 -2.64
CA PHE A 61 -19.57 -18.47 -3.89
C PHE A 61 -18.25 -17.70 -3.93
N LEU A 62 -18.22 -16.43 -3.51
CA LEU A 62 -16.99 -15.64 -3.48
C LEU A 62 -15.94 -16.25 -2.54
N VAL A 63 -16.37 -16.84 -1.43
CA VAL A 63 -15.45 -17.50 -0.48
C VAL A 63 -14.93 -18.84 -1.02
N HIS A 64 -15.75 -19.66 -1.67
CA HIS A 64 -15.40 -21.05 -2.00
C HIS A 64 -15.04 -21.30 -3.46
N GLY A 65 -15.51 -20.47 -4.39
CA GLY A 65 -15.22 -20.59 -5.82
C GLY A 65 -13.72 -20.54 -6.12
N GLU A 66 -13.30 -21.19 -7.21
CA GLU A 66 -11.91 -21.17 -7.65
C GLU A 66 -11.50 -19.72 -8.00
N PRO A 67 -10.48 -19.13 -7.33
CA PRO A 67 -10.20 -17.70 -7.47
C PRO A 67 -9.98 -17.20 -8.89
N GLU A 68 -9.36 -18.00 -9.75
CA GLU A 68 -9.18 -17.66 -11.17
C GLU A 68 -10.52 -17.52 -11.90
N MET A 69 -11.47 -18.40 -11.60
CA MET A 69 -12.78 -18.45 -12.23
C MET A 69 -13.69 -17.35 -11.69
N VAL A 70 -13.61 -17.06 -10.38
CA VAL A 70 -14.27 -15.91 -9.78
C VAL A 70 -13.75 -14.62 -10.42
N ASN A 71 -12.43 -14.43 -10.49
CA ASN A 71 -11.80 -13.23 -11.08
C ASN A 71 -12.21 -13.00 -12.54
N ALA A 72 -12.33 -14.06 -13.34
CA ALA A 72 -12.83 -13.98 -14.71
C ALA A 72 -14.28 -13.46 -14.75
N ALA A 73 -15.16 -13.98 -13.87
CA ALA A 73 -16.56 -13.57 -13.82
C ALA A 73 -16.76 -12.13 -13.32
N LEU A 74 -15.84 -11.56 -12.53
CA LEU A 74 -15.97 -10.19 -12.02
C LEU A 74 -16.12 -9.13 -13.11
N ARG A 75 -15.68 -9.43 -14.35
CA ARG A 75 -15.80 -8.52 -15.50
C ARG A 75 -17.24 -8.42 -16.03
N GLU A 76 -18.06 -9.43 -15.74
CA GLU A 76 -19.48 -9.50 -16.13
C GLU A 76 -20.38 -8.73 -15.15
N ALA A 77 -19.82 -8.12 -14.10
CA ALA A 77 -20.57 -7.39 -13.09
C ALA A 77 -21.21 -6.11 -13.68
N THR A 78 -22.54 -6.03 -13.71
CA THR A 78 -23.27 -4.88 -14.27
C THR A 78 -24.07 -4.08 -13.23
N THR A 79 -24.75 -4.75 -12.32
CA THR A 79 -25.49 -4.13 -11.21
C THR A 79 -24.54 -3.50 -10.19
N GLU A 80 -25.04 -2.52 -9.43
CA GLU A 80 -24.24 -1.85 -8.40
C GLU A 80 -23.74 -2.84 -7.33
N GLY A 81 -24.61 -3.75 -6.85
CA GLY A 81 -24.24 -4.78 -5.88
C GLY A 81 -23.15 -5.71 -6.37
N ALA A 82 -23.27 -6.25 -7.60
CA ALA A 82 -22.25 -7.11 -8.19
C ALA A 82 -20.93 -6.34 -8.43
N ARG A 83 -20.99 -5.07 -8.84
CA ARG A 83 -19.79 -4.24 -9.03
C ARG A 83 -19.08 -3.94 -7.70
N VAL A 84 -19.82 -3.71 -6.61
CA VAL A 84 -19.25 -3.57 -5.26
C VAL A 84 -18.59 -4.87 -4.82
N ALA A 85 -19.26 -6.01 -4.98
CA ALA A 85 -18.70 -7.32 -4.65
C ALA A 85 -17.43 -7.63 -5.46
N ALA A 86 -17.42 -7.30 -6.76
CA ALA A 86 -16.24 -7.41 -7.61
C ALA A 86 -15.09 -6.52 -7.15
N ALA A 87 -15.36 -5.27 -6.77
CA ALA A 87 -14.34 -4.35 -6.26
C ALA A 87 -13.74 -4.84 -4.92
N ILE A 88 -14.58 -5.37 -4.03
CA ILE A 88 -14.14 -6.01 -2.77
C ILE A 88 -13.20 -7.18 -3.08
N TYR A 89 -13.61 -8.11 -3.93
CA TYR A 89 -12.80 -9.30 -4.25
C TYR A 89 -11.46 -8.94 -4.94
N ARG A 90 -11.47 -7.96 -5.85
CA ARG A 90 -10.25 -7.51 -6.56
C ARG A 90 -9.20 -6.88 -5.64
N THR A 91 -9.64 -6.30 -4.52
CA THR A 91 -8.75 -5.59 -3.59
C THR A 91 -7.66 -6.50 -3.04
N SER A 92 -8.00 -7.76 -2.76
CA SER A 92 -7.08 -8.76 -2.19
C SER A 92 -6.95 -10.03 -3.04
N TYR A 93 -7.34 -9.98 -4.33
CA TYR A 93 -7.29 -11.12 -5.25
C TYR A 93 -5.94 -11.84 -5.28
N ALA A 94 -4.84 -11.07 -5.31
CA ALA A 94 -3.48 -11.59 -5.27
C ALA A 94 -3.25 -12.58 -4.13
N THR A 95 -3.89 -12.34 -2.99
CA THR A 95 -3.78 -13.17 -1.78
C THR A 95 -4.74 -14.37 -1.85
N HIS A 96 -5.96 -14.18 -2.38
CA HIS A 96 -7.01 -15.21 -2.41
C HIS A 96 -6.59 -16.53 -3.08
N ARG A 97 -5.70 -16.45 -4.09
CA ARG A 97 -5.13 -17.63 -4.79
C ARG A 97 -4.43 -18.62 -3.86
N ASN A 98 -3.85 -18.13 -2.76
CA ASN A 98 -3.02 -18.92 -1.84
C ASN A 98 -3.69 -19.15 -0.48
N LEU A 99 -4.92 -18.68 -0.30
CA LEU A 99 -5.68 -18.83 0.93
C LEU A 99 -6.72 -19.93 0.78
N ASP A 100 -6.92 -20.68 1.86
CA ASP A 100 -8.12 -21.48 2.05
C ASP A 100 -9.37 -20.58 2.21
N ALA A 101 -10.54 -21.22 2.25
CA ALA A 101 -11.82 -20.52 2.33
C ALA A 101 -11.96 -19.68 3.61
N ASP A 102 -11.48 -20.17 4.75
CA ASP A 102 -11.63 -19.49 6.04
C ASP A 102 -10.80 -18.21 6.08
N HIS A 103 -9.54 -18.27 5.64
CA HIS A 103 -8.70 -17.08 5.55
C HIS A 103 -9.18 -16.12 4.46
N ARG A 104 -9.71 -16.63 3.34
CA ARG A 104 -10.29 -15.79 2.28
C ARG A 104 -11.51 -15.02 2.79
N ARG A 105 -12.38 -15.71 3.52
CA ARG A 105 -13.55 -15.13 4.18
C ARG A 105 -13.17 -13.98 5.13
N GLN A 106 -12.15 -14.18 5.94
CA GLN A 106 -11.60 -13.17 6.85
C GLN A 106 -11.16 -11.90 6.10
N ILE A 107 -10.41 -12.05 5.02
CA ILE A 107 -9.96 -10.92 4.19
C ILE A 107 -11.14 -10.22 3.51
N LEU A 108 -12.08 -10.98 2.94
CA LEU A 108 -13.27 -10.42 2.27
C LEU A 108 -14.18 -9.65 3.24
N ALA A 109 -14.33 -10.12 4.48
CA ALA A 109 -15.06 -9.39 5.52
C ALA A 109 -14.43 -8.02 5.78
N LEU A 110 -13.10 -7.99 5.91
CA LEU A 110 -12.39 -6.74 6.14
C LEU A 110 -12.42 -5.82 4.92
N ASP A 111 -12.21 -6.32 3.72
CA ASP A 111 -12.29 -5.50 2.50
C ASP A 111 -13.71 -4.95 2.30
N ALA A 112 -14.76 -5.74 2.56
CA ALA A 112 -16.13 -5.24 2.55
C ALA A 112 -16.34 -4.09 3.57
N ALA A 113 -15.75 -4.18 4.76
CA ALA A 113 -15.79 -3.09 5.74
C ALA A 113 -15.07 -1.83 5.24
N ARG A 114 -13.94 -1.97 4.51
CA ARG A 114 -13.20 -0.84 3.91
C ARG A 114 -14.01 -0.13 2.81
N PHE A 115 -14.84 -0.87 2.07
CA PHE A 115 -15.82 -0.31 1.13
C PHE A 115 -17.09 0.23 1.80
N ARG A 116 -17.23 0.06 3.13
CA ARG A 116 -18.44 0.38 3.92
C ARG A 116 -19.67 -0.39 3.47
N SER A 117 -19.47 -1.62 3.01
CA SER A 117 -20.52 -2.58 2.70
C SER A 117 -20.80 -3.45 3.94
N THR A 118 -21.50 -2.89 4.92
CA THR A 118 -21.75 -3.53 6.22
C THR A 118 -22.46 -4.87 6.10
N GLU A 119 -23.41 -5.00 5.16
CA GLU A 119 -24.14 -6.24 4.91
C GLU A 119 -23.17 -7.35 4.46
N LEU A 120 -22.41 -7.15 3.38
CA LEU A 120 -21.42 -8.13 2.92
C LEU A 120 -20.34 -8.42 3.97
N SER A 121 -19.88 -7.38 4.69
CA SER A 121 -18.91 -7.54 5.78
C SER A 121 -19.41 -8.50 6.86
N ASN A 122 -20.66 -8.33 7.30
CA ASN A 122 -21.30 -9.20 8.28
C ASN A 122 -21.54 -10.61 7.73
N GLU A 123 -21.90 -10.72 6.45
CA GLU A 123 -22.11 -12.01 5.80
C GLU A 123 -20.82 -12.82 5.68
N PHE A 124 -19.72 -12.20 5.27
CA PHE A 124 -18.41 -12.85 5.29
C PHE A 124 -17.96 -13.17 6.71
N ALA A 125 -18.12 -12.26 7.68
CA ALA A 125 -17.69 -12.50 9.06
C ALA A 125 -18.50 -13.57 9.82
N ARG A 126 -19.62 -14.05 9.25
CA ARG A 126 -20.46 -15.07 9.88
C ARG A 126 -19.66 -16.33 10.19
N GLY A 127 -19.79 -16.82 11.42
CA GLY A 127 -19.12 -18.01 11.91
C GLY A 127 -17.65 -17.80 12.28
N THR A 128 -17.08 -16.62 12.03
CA THR A 128 -15.72 -16.29 12.45
C THR A 128 -15.65 -15.88 13.92
N ASP A 129 -14.45 -15.91 14.48
CA ASP A 129 -14.15 -15.60 15.88
C ASP A 129 -14.18 -14.09 16.21
N TRP A 130 -14.47 -13.25 15.22
CA TRP A 130 -14.39 -11.80 15.30
C TRP A 130 -15.34 -11.15 14.28
N GLN A 131 -15.56 -9.85 14.39
CA GLN A 131 -16.43 -9.13 13.46
C GLN A 131 -15.88 -7.74 13.15
N PRO A 132 -15.74 -7.33 11.87
CA PRO A 132 -15.45 -5.94 11.54
C PRO A 132 -16.58 -5.02 12.04
N LEU A 133 -16.23 -4.00 12.81
CA LEU A 133 -17.14 -2.91 13.19
C LEU A 133 -17.09 -1.81 12.14
N TRP A 134 -15.88 -1.37 11.80
CA TRP A 134 -15.61 -0.43 10.71
C TRP A 134 -14.13 -0.51 10.31
N ALA A 135 -13.86 -0.07 9.08
CA ALA A 135 -12.49 0.13 8.59
C ALA A 135 -12.44 1.40 7.74
N THR A 136 -11.32 2.10 7.77
CA THR A 136 -11.02 3.09 6.73
C THR A 136 -10.71 2.37 5.43
N GLY A 137 -10.94 3.05 4.30
CA GLY A 137 -10.68 2.49 2.96
C GLY A 137 -9.89 3.46 2.11
N THR A 138 -8.84 4.05 2.67
CA THR A 138 -8.00 5.03 1.96
C THR A 138 -7.29 4.40 0.76
N GLN A 139 -7.00 3.10 0.84
CA GLN A 139 -6.27 2.34 -0.18
C GLN A 139 -7.18 1.44 -1.03
N VAL A 140 -8.51 1.59 -0.96
CA VAL A 140 -9.41 0.86 -1.88
C VAL A 140 -9.85 1.77 -3.01
N SER A 141 -9.97 1.20 -4.21
CA SER A 141 -10.41 1.92 -5.40
C SER A 141 -11.25 1.00 -6.28
N ALA A 142 -12.44 1.48 -6.64
CA ALA A 142 -13.35 0.81 -7.55
C ALA A 142 -12.79 0.68 -8.98
N ALA A 143 -11.85 1.56 -9.35
CA ALA A 143 -11.20 1.53 -10.66
C ALA A 143 -10.26 0.33 -10.81
N LEU A 144 -9.85 -0.33 -9.72
CA LEU A 144 -9.00 -1.51 -9.80
C LEU A 144 -9.77 -2.67 -10.45
N ILE A 145 -9.30 -3.14 -11.60
CA ILE A 145 -9.93 -4.24 -12.34
C ILE A 145 -9.08 -5.52 -12.35
N ALA A 146 -7.76 -5.43 -12.15
CA ALA A 146 -6.89 -6.59 -11.98
C ALA A 146 -5.60 -6.26 -11.21
N SER A 147 -5.01 -7.28 -10.58
CA SER A 147 -3.63 -7.26 -10.07
C SER A 147 -2.85 -8.41 -10.69
N LEU A 148 -1.78 -8.11 -11.42
CA LEU A 148 -0.91 -9.11 -12.05
C LEU A 148 0.25 -9.41 -11.10
N THR A 149 0.35 -10.67 -10.68
CA THR A 149 1.33 -11.11 -9.68
C THR A 149 2.25 -12.19 -10.24
N GLY A 150 3.53 -12.12 -9.85
CA GLY A 150 4.56 -13.07 -10.28
C GLY A 150 5.99 -12.56 -10.14
N HIS A 151 6.21 -11.25 -10.10
CA HIS A 151 7.53 -10.69 -9.80
C HIS A 151 7.88 -10.85 -8.32
N SER A 152 9.16 -11.08 -8.02
CA SER A 152 9.69 -11.22 -6.65
C SER A 152 10.45 -9.98 -6.16
N GLY A 153 10.58 -8.96 -7.01
CA GLY A 153 11.20 -7.68 -6.70
C GLY A 153 10.41 -6.49 -7.27
N PRO A 154 10.90 -5.25 -7.08
CA PRO A 154 10.30 -4.04 -7.63
C PRO A 154 9.99 -4.17 -9.12
N VAL A 155 8.78 -3.81 -9.56
CA VAL A 155 8.45 -3.78 -10.99
C VAL A 155 8.66 -2.37 -11.50
N LEU A 156 9.67 -2.20 -12.35
CA LEU A 156 10.23 -0.90 -12.71
C LEU A 156 9.65 -0.35 -14.01
N ALA A 157 9.18 -1.22 -14.89
CA ALA A 157 8.78 -0.86 -16.25
C ALA A 157 7.51 -1.60 -16.70
N VAL A 158 6.73 -0.95 -17.55
CA VAL A 158 5.64 -1.56 -18.30
C VAL A 158 5.51 -0.94 -19.68
N ALA A 159 5.23 -1.77 -20.68
CA ALA A 159 4.78 -1.38 -22.01
C ALA A 159 3.64 -2.30 -22.46
N THR A 160 2.89 -1.87 -23.45
CA THR A 160 1.72 -2.59 -23.98
C THR A 160 1.84 -2.78 -25.49
N ILE A 161 1.22 -3.84 -26.01
CA ILE A 161 1.12 -4.13 -27.46
C ILE A 161 -0.14 -4.97 -27.70
N VAL A 162 -0.70 -4.90 -28.90
CA VAL A 162 -1.76 -5.81 -29.33
C VAL A 162 -1.12 -6.94 -30.16
N MET A 163 -1.32 -8.19 -29.73
CA MET A 163 -0.87 -9.38 -30.48
C MET A 163 -2.08 -10.26 -30.79
N ASP A 164 -2.29 -10.57 -32.07
CA ASP A 164 -3.42 -11.40 -32.53
C ASP A 164 -4.78 -10.91 -32.00
N GLY A 165 -4.98 -9.59 -31.96
CA GLY A 165 -6.19 -8.94 -31.42
C GLY A 165 -6.31 -8.97 -29.90
N ARG A 166 -5.27 -9.42 -29.17
CA ARG A 166 -5.25 -9.47 -27.71
C ARG A 166 -4.39 -8.35 -27.13
N PRO A 167 -4.88 -7.64 -26.10
CA PRO A 167 -4.08 -6.64 -25.40
C PRO A 167 -3.09 -7.33 -24.46
N ILE A 168 -1.80 -7.05 -24.64
CA ILE A 168 -0.69 -7.65 -23.90
C ILE A 168 0.09 -6.57 -23.14
N ALA A 169 0.47 -6.86 -21.90
CA ALA A 169 1.44 -6.06 -21.15
C ALA A 169 2.77 -6.81 -21.02
N ILE A 170 3.88 -6.06 -21.07
CA ILE A 170 5.23 -6.54 -20.83
C ILE A 170 5.78 -5.76 -19.64
N THR A 171 6.25 -6.45 -18.60
CA THR A 171 6.77 -5.82 -17.38
C THR A 171 8.21 -6.22 -17.11
N GLY A 172 9.05 -5.25 -16.76
CA GLY A 172 10.44 -5.46 -16.34
C GLY A 172 10.63 -5.17 -14.85
N ALA A 173 11.45 -5.97 -14.17
CA ALA A 173 11.59 -5.88 -12.72
C ALA A 173 13.04 -6.03 -12.21
N GLY A 174 13.23 -5.68 -10.93
CA GLY A 174 14.47 -5.88 -10.18
C GLY A 174 14.76 -7.34 -9.81
N ASP A 175 13.89 -8.28 -10.18
CA ASP A 175 14.15 -9.73 -10.13
C ASP A 175 14.82 -10.27 -11.40
N HIS A 176 15.26 -9.35 -12.28
CA HIS A 176 15.97 -9.59 -13.54
C HIS A 176 15.11 -10.25 -14.63
N SER A 177 13.81 -10.43 -14.37
CA SER A 177 12.88 -11.03 -15.31
C SER A 177 12.08 -9.99 -16.09
N VAL A 178 11.67 -10.40 -17.29
CA VAL A 178 10.65 -9.71 -18.07
C VAL A 178 9.45 -10.64 -18.18
N ARG A 179 8.25 -10.18 -17.82
CA ARG A 179 7.03 -11.00 -17.86
C ARG A 179 6.07 -10.48 -18.91
N VAL A 180 5.41 -11.41 -19.60
CA VAL A 180 4.38 -11.14 -20.61
C VAL A 180 3.03 -11.54 -20.03
N TRP A 181 2.03 -10.67 -20.17
CA TRP A 181 0.71 -10.81 -19.56
C TRP A 181 -0.40 -10.59 -20.57
N ASP A 182 -1.37 -11.48 -20.60
CA ASP A 182 -2.62 -11.26 -21.31
C ASP A 182 -3.54 -10.40 -20.44
N LEU A 183 -3.85 -9.17 -20.85
CA LEU A 183 -4.66 -8.22 -20.08
C LEU A 183 -6.15 -8.59 -20.06
N ALA A 184 -6.61 -9.38 -21.04
CA ALA A 184 -7.99 -9.89 -21.09
C ALA A 184 -8.22 -11.00 -20.05
N THR A 185 -7.20 -11.75 -19.67
CA THR A 185 -7.30 -12.84 -18.69
C THR A 185 -6.61 -12.55 -17.35
N GLY A 186 -5.65 -11.62 -17.33
CA GLY A 186 -4.78 -11.35 -16.19
C GLY A 186 -3.72 -12.44 -15.95
N ARG A 187 -3.51 -13.36 -16.90
CA ARG A 187 -2.55 -14.47 -16.78
C ARG A 187 -1.20 -14.10 -17.39
N SER A 188 -0.13 -14.55 -16.74
CA SER A 188 1.21 -14.52 -17.35
C SER A 188 1.29 -15.59 -18.43
N THR A 189 1.72 -15.21 -19.63
CA THR A 189 1.87 -16.11 -20.79
C THR A 189 3.31 -16.54 -21.02
N ALA A 190 4.28 -15.71 -20.64
CA ALA A 190 5.71 -16.01 -20.74
C ALA A 190 6.54 -15.27 -19.70
N THR A 191 7.74 -15.77 -19.44
CA THR A 191 8.81 -15.08 -18.69
C THR A 191 10.09 -15.15 -19.51
N LEU A 192 10.61 -13.99 -19.91
CA LEU A 192 11.84 -13.86 -20.68
C LEU A 192 12.99 -13.65 -19.69
N THR A 193 14.03 -14.48 -19.82
CA THR A 193 15.20 -14.48 -18.94
C THR A 193 16.48 -14.26 -19.75
N GLY A 194 17.41 -13.50 -19.19
CA GLY A 194 18.70 -13.22 -19.84
C GLY A 194 19.42 -11.99 -19.30
N HIS A 195 18.70 -11.02 -18.73
CA HIS A 195 19.33 -9.97 -17.94
C HIS A 195 19.89 -10.55 -16.63
N THR A 196 21.05 -10.04 -16.21
CA THR A 196 21.71 -10.48 -14.97
C THR A 196 21.46 -9.54 -13.79
N ASN A 197 20.78 -8.42 -14.04
CA ASN A 197 20.52 -7.37 -13.07
C ASN A 197 19.19 -6.65 -13.42
N TRP A 198 18.89 -5.51 -12.80
CA TRP A 198 17.57 -4.87 -12.84
C TRP A 198 17.16 -4.47 -14.26
N VAL A 199 15.91 -4.76 -14.63
CA VAL A 199 15.31 -4.33 -15.91
C VAL A 199 14.61 -2.99 -15.70
N TRP A 200 15.18 -1.91 -16.22
CA TRP A 200 14.77 -0.53 -15.94
C TRP A 200 13.65 -0.01 -16.83
N ALA A 201 13.64 -0.39 -18.12
CA ALA A 201 12.63 0.05 -19.05
C ALA A 201 12.29 -1.04 -20.06
N VAL A 202 11.08 -0.94 -20.60
CA VAL A 202 10.55 -1.79 -21.66
C VAL A 202 9.84 -0.88 -22.66
N ALA A 203 10.07 -1.13 -23.95
CA ALA A 203 9.25 -0.60 -25.04
C ALA A 203 8.85 -1.75 -25.97
N THR A 204 7.79 -1.53 -26.73
CA THR A 204 7.28 -2.48 -27.72
C THR A 204 7.33 -1.88 -29.11
N ALA A 205 7.45 -2.75 -30.12
CA ALA A 205 7.33 -2.36 -31.52
C ALA A 205 6.84 -3.54 -32.35
N GLU A 206 6.40 -3.26 -33.57
CA GLU A 206 6.24 -4.28 -34.60
C GLU A 206 7.32 -4.06 -35.67
N VAL A 207 8.12 -5.08 -35.93
CA VAL A 207 9.22 -5.02 -36.92
C VAL A 207 9.01 -6.13 -37.93
N ASN A 208 8.72 -5.77 -39.19
CA ASN A 208 8.45 -6.72 -40.28
C ASN A 208 7.33 -7.74 -39.93
N GLY A 209 6.25 -7.29 -39.30
CA GLY A 209 5.14 -8.17 -38.87
C GLY A 209 5.41 -8.97 -37.60
N ARG A 210 6.57 -8.75 -36.95
CA ARG A 210 6.97 -9.45 -35.72
C ARG A 210 6.77 -8.53 -34.51
N PRO A 211 5.93 -8.90 -33.53
CA PRO A 211 5.83 -8.16 -32.29
C PRO A 211 7.09 -8.38 -31.44
N ILE A 212 7.75 -7.29 -31.06
CA ILE A 212 8.98 -7.33 -30.27
C ILE A 212 8.87 -6.52 -28.99
N ALA A 213 9.67 -6.89 -27.98
CA ALA A 213 9.94 -6.08 -26.81
C ALA A 213 11.42 -5.70 -26.77
N ILE A 214 11.70 -4.45 -26.40
CA ILE A 214 13.04 -3.93 -26.17
C ILE A 214 13.17 -3.67 -24.68
N THR A 215 14.15 -4.27 -24.03
CA THR A 215 14.36 -4.13 -22.58
C THR A 215 15.75 -3.59 -22.27
N THR A 216 15.83 -2.74 -21.25
CA THR A 216 17.07 -2.10 -20.82
C THR A 216 17.43 -2.50 -19.40
N SER A 217 18.72 -2.54 -19.09
CA SER A 217 19.20 -2.96 -17.77
C SER A 217 20.32 -2.07 -17.24
N ASP A 218 20.50 -2.11 -15.92
CA ASP A 218 21.66 -1.51 -15.23
C ASP A 218 22.99 -2.21 -15.56
N GLU A 219 22.97 -3.40 -16.18
CA GLU A 219 24.16 -4.04 -16.73
C GLU A 219 24.71 -3.35 -18.00
N GLY A 220 24.10 -2.23 -18.43
CA GLY A 220 24.52 -1.48 -19.62
C GLY A 220 24.03 -2.06 -20.95
N SER A 221 23.21 -3.11 -20.90
CA SER A 221 22.72 -3.83 -22.07
C SER A 221 21.32 -3.40 -22.50
N VAL A 222 21.05 -3.57 -23.80
CA VAL A 222 19.72 -3.50 -24.39
C VAL A 222 19.44 -4.84 -25.06
N ARG A 223 18.31 -5.47 -24.76
CA ARG A 223 17.92 -6.75 -25.37
C ARG A 223 16.65 -6.58 -26.20
N VAL A 224 16.59 -7.27 -27.32
CA VAL A 224 15.42 -7.31 -28.20
C VAL A 224 14.86 -8.73 -28.20
N TRP A 225 13.58 -8.86 -27.92
CA TRP A 225 12.88 -10.13 -27.76
C TRP A 225 11.75 -10.24 -28.78
N ASP A 226 11.60 -11.43 -29.33
CA ASP A 226 10.40 -11.81 -30.06
C ASP A 226 9.33 -12.27 -29.07
N LEU A 227 8.20 -11.57 -29.07
CA LEU A 227 7.10 -11.87 -28.17
C LEU A 227 6.29 -13.11 -28.60
N ALA A 228 6.28 -13.45 -29.88
CA ALA A 228 5.58 -14.63 -30.38
C ALA A 228 6.31 -15.93 -30.00
N THR A 229 7.65 -15.91 -30.05
CA THR A 229 8.47 -17.08 -29.71
C THR A 229 9.07 -17.05 -28.31
N SER A 230 9.00 -15.90 -27.62
CA SER A 230 9.65 -15.67 -26.32
C SER A 230 11.17 -15.88 -26.34
N THR A 231 11.83 -15.53 -27.45
CA THR A 231 13.28 -15.70 -27.64
C THR A 231 13.98 -14.39 -28.00
N PRO A 232 15.28 -14.23 -27.69
CA PRO A 232 16.04 -13.07 -28.12
C PRO A 232 16.15 -13.02 -29.66
N VAL A 233 15.98 -11.82 -30.23
CA VAL A 233 16.11 -11.56 -31.68
C VAL A 233 17.57 -11.53 -32.11
N SER A 234 18.45 -11.04 -31.24
CA SER A 234 19.88 -10.84 -31.49
C SER A 234 20.67 -10.98 -30.18
N GLU A 235 22.00 -10.93 -30.29
CA GLU A 235 22.86 -10.62 -29.15
C GLU A 235 22.50 -9.25 -28.54
N PRO A 236 22.77 -9.02 -27.24
CA PRO A 236 22.49 -7.74 -26.60
C PRO A 236 23.20 -6.58 -27.31
N LEU A 237 22.48 -5.48 -27.53
CA LEU A 237 23.05 -4.25 -28.05
C LEU A 237 23.92 -3.64 -26.94
N THR A 238 25.19 -3.42 -27.25
CA THR A 238 26.20 -2.91 -26.31
C THR A 238 26.75 -1.57 -26.79
N GLY A 239 27.06 -0.69 -25.84
CA GLY A 239 27.60 0.64 -26.13
C GLY A 239 27.41 1.64 -25.00
N HIS A 240 26.38 1.47 -24.18
CA HIS A 240 26.29 2.18 -22.91
C HIS A 240 27.29 1.59 -21.90
N THR A 241 27.94 2.45 -21.12
CA THR A 241 28.93 2.06 -20.10
C THR A 241 28.37 2.06 -18.68
N ASN A 242 27.13 2.50 -18.52
CA ASN A 242 26.41 2.57 -17.25
C ASN A 242 24.92 2.24 -17.49
N TRP A 243 24.08 2.41 -16.46
CA TRP A 243 22.69 1.96 -16.47
C TRP A 243 21.91 2.53 -17.65
N VAL A 244 21.14 1.68 -18.33
CA VAL A 244 20.26 2.10 -19.42
C VAL A 244 18.85 2.26 -18.84
N LEU A 245 18.42 3.51 -18.70
CA LEU A 245 17.32 3.91 -17.82
C LEU A 245 15.96 3.99 -18.51
N ALA A 246 15.92 4.30 -19.81
CA ALA A 246 14.68 4.39 -20.57
C ALA A 246 14.88 3.94 -22.02
N VAL A 247 13.78 3.52 -22.65
CA VAL A 247 13.73 3.19 -24.07
C VAL A 247 12.41 3.67 -24.67
N ALA A 248 12.46 4.19 -25.90
CA ALA A 248 11.30 4.46 -26.73
C ALA A 248 11.57 3.95 -28.16
N THR A 249 10.50 3.73 -28.93
CA THR A 249 10.58 3.26 -30.31
C THR A 249 10.03 4.34 -31.25
N ALA A 250 10.53 4.36 -32.48
CA ALA A 250 10.05 5.24 -33.54
C ALA A 250 10.31 4.60 -34.91
N GLU A 251 9.70 5.17 -35.94
CA GLU A 251 10.05 4.90 -37.32
C GLU A 251 10.63 6.15 -37.96
N VAL A 252 11.79 6.02 -38.61
CA VAL A 252 12.46 7.12 -39.33
C VAL A 252 12.74 6.66 -40.74
N ASN A 253 12.10 7.28 -41.73
CA ASN A 253 12.26 6.95 -43.16
C ASN A 253 12.06 5.44 -43.45
N GLY A 254 11.05 4.81 -42.86
CA GLY A 254 10.78 3.36 -43.03
C GLY A 254 11.69 2.44 -42.21
N ARG A 255 12.58 2.99 -41.37
CA ARG A 255 13.47 2.23 -40.49
C ARG A 255 12.90 2.19 -39.06
N PRO A 256 12.59 1.02 -38.50
CA PRO A 256 12.24 0.90 -37.10
C PRO A 256 13.48 1.10 -36.24
N ILE A 257 13.40 2.02 -35.28
CA ILE A 257 14.51 2.36 -34.38
C ILE A 257 14.10 2.27 -32.91
N ALA A 258 15.09 2.02 -32.05
CA ALA A 258 14.99 2.20 -30.61
C ALA A 258 15.90 3.35 -30.16
N ILE A 259 15.40 4.19 -29.26
CA ILE A 259 16.13 5.27 -28.63
C ILE A 259 16.33 4.89 -27.17
N THR A 260 17.57 4.77 -26.71
CA THR A 260 17.89 4.40 -25.33
C THR A 260 18.64 5.52 -24.62
N THR A 261 18.32 5.72 -23.34
CA THR A 261 18.96 6.74 -22.51
C THR A 261 19.71 6.11 -21.36
N SER A 262 20.78 6.76 -20.90
CA SER A 262 21.65 6.21 -19.87
C SER A 262 21.96 7.19 -18.74
N ASP A 263 22.30 6.61 -17.59
CA ASP A 263 22.83 7.32 -16.42
C ASP A 263 24.14 8.06 -16.73
N GLU A 264 24.87 7.68 -17.78
CA GLU A 264 26.08 8.37 -18.26
C GLU A 264 25.78 9.70 -19.00
N GLY A 265 24.51 10.05 -19.18
CA GLY A 265 24.11 11.30 -19.85
C GLY A 265 23.97 11.19 -21.37
N SER A 266 24.12 9.99 -21.94
CA SER A 266 24.06 9.74 -23.39
C SER A 266 22.68 9.26 -23.84
N VAL A 267 22.37 9.51 -25.11
CA VAL A 267 21.20 8.95 -25.81
C VAL A 267 21.71 8.23 -27.06
N ARG A 268 21.34 6.97 -27.25
CA ARG A 268 21.76 6.16 -28.40
C ARG A 268 20.55 5.78 -29.24
N VAL A 269 20.77 5.69 -30.56
CA VAL A 269 19.75 5.29 -31.53
C VAL A 269 20.21 4.00 -32.22
N TRP A 270 19.35 2.99 -32.19
CA TRP A 270 19.62 1.64 -32.70
C TRP A 270 18.63 1.31 -33.82
N ASP A 271 19.13 0.65 -34.87
CA ASP A 271 18.31 0.04 -35.91
C ASP A 271 17.81 -1.30 -35.39
N LEU A 272 16.48 -1.47 -35.31
CA LEU A 272 15.88 -2.70 -34.78
C LEU A 272 15.85 -3.85 -35.78
N ALA A 273 15.99 -3.56 -37.08
CA ALA A 273 16.07 -4.60 -38.09
C ALA A 273 17.48 -5.22 -38.15
N THR A 274 18.52 -4.42 -37.96
CA THR A 274 19.92 -4.88 -38.03
C THR A 274 20.61 -5.05 -36.68
N SER A 275 20.01 -4.55 -35.59
CA SER A 275 20.62 -4.56 -34.24
C SER A 275 21.94 -3.80 -34.17
N THR A 276 22.05 -2.68 -34.87
CA THR A 276 23.27 -1.84 -34.94
C THR A 276 23.00 -0.37 -34.62
N PRO A 277 23.97 0.40 -34.11
CA PRO A 277 23.80 1.84 -33.90
C PRO A 277 23.55 2.58 -35.23
N VAL A 278 22.64 3.54 -35.23
CA VAL A 278 22.28 4.38 -36.40
C VAL A 278 23.20 5.58 -36.54
N SER A 279 23.63 6.16 -35.42
CA SER A 279 24.47 7.35 -35.35
C SER A 279 25.39 7.32 -34.14
N GLU A 280 26.30 8.29 -34.06
CA GLU A 280 26.98 8.62 -32.81
C GLU A 280 25.97 8.98 -31.71
N PRO A 281 26.31 8.79 -30.41
CA PRO A 281 25.43 9.15 -29.32
C PRO A 281 25.03 10.64 -29.35
N LEU A 282 23.75 10.92 -29.12
CA LEU A 282 23.27 12.29 -28.96
C LEU A 282 23.73 12.79 -27.58
N THR A 283 24.52 13.85 -27.59
CA THR A 283 25.14 14.42 -26.38
C THR A 283 24.69 15.86 -26.16
N GLY A 284 24.54 16.24 -24.89
CA GLY A 284 24.16 17.61 -24.53
C GLY A 284 23.60 17.75 -23.12
N HIS A 285 23.00 16.69 -22.58
CA HIS A 285 22.60 16.66 -21.17
C HIS A 285 23.83 16.67 -20.25
N ARG A 286 23.67 17.26 -19.06
CA ARG A 286 24.74 17.39 -18.04
C ARG A 286 24.55 16.47 -16.83
N GLY A 287 23.66 15.49 -16.95
CA GLY A 287 23.38 14.50 -15.92
C GLY A 287 22.64 13.29 -16.50
N PRO A 288 22.27 12.31 -15.66
CA PRO A 288 21.56 11.10 -16.06
C PRO A 288 20.32 11.39 -16.92
N VAL A 289 20.21 10.77 -18.09
CA VAL A 289 19.00 10.90 -18.93
C VAL A 289 18.03 9.79 -18.55
N ARG A 290 16.96 10.18 -17.85
CA ARG A 290 16.05 9.29 -17.11
C ARG A 290 14.83 8.88 -17.91
N ALA A 291 14.47 9.63 -18.95
CA ALA A 291 13.25 9.41 -19.70
C ALA A 291 13.41 9.80 -21.18
N VAL A 292 12.69 9.09 -22.04
CA VAL A 292 12.56 9.38 -23.46
C VAL A 292 11.16 9.06 -23.94
N ALA A 293 10.63 9.89 -24.82
CA ALA A 293 9.44 9.61 -25.62
C ALA A 293 9.68 10.10 -27.06
N THR A 294 8.87 9.62 -28.00
CA THR A 294 8.98 9.96 -29.42
C THR A 294 7.69 10.62 -29.90
N ALA A 295 7.78 11.46 -30.92
CA ALA A 295 6.64 12.08 -31.58
C ALA A 295 6.97 12.41 -33.02
N VAL A 296 5.95 12.71 -33.82
CA VAL A 296 6.12 13.31 -35.14
C VAL A 296 5.54 14.72 -35.07
N VAL A 297 6.37 15.73 -35.34
CA VAL A 297 5.99 17.15 -35.32
C VAL A 297 6.24 17.73 -36.70
N ASP A 298 5.21 18.24 -37.35
CA ASP A 298 5.29 18.78 -38.72
C ASP A 298 5.98 17.81 -39.72
N GLY A 299 5.67 16.52 -39.61
CA GLY A 299 6.26 15.46 -40.44
C GLY A 299 7.68 15.05 -40.05
N ARG A 300 8.24 15.60 -38.96
CA ARG A 300 9.59 15.31 -38.47
C ARG A 300 9.55 14.34 -37.28
N PRO A 301 10.17 13.15 -37.37
CA PRO A 301 10.36 12.27 -36.22
C PRO A 301 11.32 12.90 -35.20
N ILE A 302 10.86 13.03 -33.96
CA ILE A 302 11.64 13.61 -32.87
C ILE A 302 11.72 12.67 -31.65
N ALA A 303 12.75 12.85 -30.84
CA ALA A 303 12.83 12.32 -29.49
C ALA A 303 12.81 13.46 -28.48
N VAL A 304 12.09 13.26 -27.37
CA VAL A 304 12.00 14.18 -26.25
C VAL A 304 12.62 13.50 -25.03
N THR A 305 13.67 14.07 -24.45
CA THR A 305 14.43 13.46 -23.36
C THR A 305 14.40 14.32 -22.10
N GLY A 306 14.22 13.67 -20.94
CA GLY A 306 14.26 14.30 -19.62
C GLY A 306 15.47 13.81 -18.81
N ALA A 307 16.13 14.71 -18.09
CA ALA A 307 17.37 14.39 -17.38
C ALA A 307 17.50 14.99 -15.97
N GLY A 308 18.51 14.52 -15.25
CA GLY A 308 18.94 15.02 -13.94
C GLY A 308 19.56 16.42 -13.95
N ASP A 309 19.74 17.03 -15.12
CA ASP A 309 20.08 18.46 -15.26
C ASP A 309 18.86 19.40 -15.22
N HIS A 310 17.70 18.84 -14.87
CA HIS A 310 16.39 19.50 -14.72
C HIS A 310 15.82 20.04 -16.05
N SER A 311 16.41 19.65 -17.19
CA SER A 311 15.99 20.09 -18.51
C SER A 311 15.31 18.99 -19.30
N VAL A 312 14.49 19.43 -20.25
CA VAL A 312 13.94 18.59 -21.33
C VAL A 312 14.61 19.02 -22.63
N ARG A 313 15.00 18.06 -23.47
CA ARG A 313 15.58 18.34 -24.80
C ARG A 313 14.77 17.66 -25.89
N ILE A 314 14.72 18.31 -27.04
CA ILE A 314 14.10 17.78 -28.25
C ILE A 314 15.22 17.50 -29.25
N TRP A 315 15.17 16.35 -29.91
CA TRP A 315 16.15 15.90 -30.88
C TRP A 315 15.46 15.53 -32.18
N ASP A 316 16.05 15.92 -33.29
CA ASP A 316 15.67 15.39 -34.60
C ASP A 316 16.30 14.02 -34.80
N LEU A 317 15.47 12.99 -34.97
CA LEU A 317 15.93 11.62 -35.15
C LEU A 317 16.50 11.35 -36.54
N ALA A 318 16.19 12.18 -37.54
CA ALA A 318 16.76 12.05 -38.88
C ALA A 318 18.19 12.61 -38.97
N THR A 319 18.49 13.68 -38.24
CA THR A 319 19.80 14.35 -38.28
C THR A 319 20.67 14.11 -37.05
N GLY A 320 20.09 13.63 -35.94
CA GLY A 320 20.79 13.50 -34.66
C GLY A 320 21.12 14.83 -33.99
N THR A 321 20.44 15.92 -34.38
CA THR A 321 20.72 17.27 -33.86
C THR A 321 19.67 17.76 -32.87
N PRO A 322 20.04 18.54 -31.83
CA PRO A 322 19.07 19.11 -30.90
C PRO A 322 18.22 20.21 -31.58
N LEU A 323 16.94 20.25 -31.22
CA LEU A 323 15.97 21.25 -31.67
C LEU A 323 15.70 22.28 -30.58
N GLY A 324 16.00 23.54 -30.91
CA GLY A 324 15.81 24.66 -29.98
C GLY A 324 16.76 24.63 -28.78
N LYS A 325 16.42 25.43 -27.76
CA LYS A 325 17.13 25.45 -26.47
C LYS A 325 16.52 24.39 -25.55
N PRO A 326 17.26 23.90 -24.54
CA PRO A 326 16.68 23.03 -23.51
C PRO A 326 15.47 23.71 -22.86
N LEU A 327 14.37 22.96 -22.70
CA LEU A 327 13.19 23.45 -22.02
C LEU A 327 13.46 23.40 -20.52
N THR A 328 13.34 24.55 -19.85
CA THR A 328 13.67 24.72 -18.43
C THR A 328 12.44 25.17 -17.64
N GLY A 329 12.31 24.68 -16.41
CA GLY A 329 11.24 25.09 -15.50
C GLY A 329 11.09 24.15 -14.31
N HIS A 330 11.45 22.88 -14.47
CA HIS A 330 11.58 21.95 -13.35
C HIS A 330 12.74 22.36 -12.43
N THR A 331 12.57 22.09 -11.13
CA THR A 331 13.58 22.43 -10.10
C THR A 331 14.32 21.20 -9.56
N ASP A 332 14.04 20.03 -10.11
CA ASP A 332 14.64 18.74 -9.78
C ASP A 332 14.67 17.86 -11.04
N TRP A 333 15.14 16.63 -10.93
CA TRP A 333 15.31 15.67 -12.03
C TRP A 333 14.02 15.47 -12.81
N VAL A 334 14.08 15.55 -14.14
CA VAL A 334 12.96 15.15 -15.01
C VAL A 334 13.02 13.63 -15.14
N LEU A 335 12.02 12.94 -14.59
CA LEU A 335 12.02 11.49 -14.40
C LEU A 335 11.14 10.75 -15.40
N ALA A 336 10.19 11.44 -16.04
CA ALA A 336 9.27 10.86 -17.00
C ALA A 336 8.92 11.84 -18.11
N VAL A 337 8.72 11.32 -19.32
CA VAL A 337 8.28 12.07 -20.49
C VAL A 337 7.27 11.19 -21.25
N ALA A 338 6.16 11.79 -21.66
CA ALA A 338 5.23 11.24 -22.64
C ALA A 338 4.88 12.33 -23.67
N THR A 339 4.34 11.92 -24.81
CA THR A 339 3.90 12.82 -25.88
C THR A 339 2.44 12.55 -26.20
N ALA A 340 1.68 13.59 -26.51
CA ALA A 340 0.29 13.49 -26.92
C ALA A 340 -0.05 14.58 -27.93
N GLU A 341 -1.16 14.39 -28.63
CA GLU A 341 -1.84 15.46 -29.34
C GLU A 341 -2.95 16.04 -28.45
N VAL A 342 -2.95 17.35 -28.25
CA VAL A 342 -3.96 18.06 -27.43
C VAL A 342 -4.52 19.18 -28.29
N ASP A 343 -5.81 19.09 -28.64
CA ASP A 343 -6.50 20.07 -29.50
C ASP A 343 -5.75 20.38 -30.81
N GLY A 344 -5.23 19.33 -31.47
CA GLY A 344 -4.45 19.45 -32.71
C GLY A 344 -3.00 19.90 -32.54
N ARG A 345 -2.48 19.94 -31.31
CA ARG A 345 -1.11 20.41 -31.01
C ARG A 345 -0.26 19.27 -30.45
N PRO A 346 0.98 19.07 -30.94
CA PRO A 346 1.91 18.13 -30.34
C PRO A 346 2.44 18.68 -29.01
N VAL A 347 2.23 17.94 -27.93
CA VAL A 347 2.57 18.32 -26.55
C VAL A 347 3.46 17.27 -25.91
N ALA A 348 4.49 17.70 -25.19
CA ALA A 348 5.22 16.85 -24.25
C ALA A 348 4.70 17.05 -22.82
N ILE A 349 4.45 15.95 -22.12
CA ILE A 349 4.05 15.91 -20.72
C ILE A 349 5.23 15.34 -19.93
N THR A 350 5.67 16.06 -18.91
CA THR A 350 6.90 15.76 -18.17
C THR A 350 6.64 15.70 -16.68
N GLY A 351 7.13 14.65 -16.02
CA GLY A 351 7.05 14.47 -14.57
C GLY A 351 8.43 14.53 -13.93
N ALA A 352 8.54 15.16 -12.75
CA ALA A 352 9.83 15.42 -12.11
C ALA A 352 9.88 15.18 -10.60
N GLY A 353 11.10 15.20 -10.06
CA GLY A 353 11.42 15.13 -8.63
C GLY A 353 10.81 16.27 -7.80
N ASP A 354 10.53 17.40 -8.44
CA ASP A 354 9.87 18.57 -7.85
C ASP A 354 8.36 18.37 -7.61
N ARG A 355 7.86 17.15 -7.86
CA ARG A 355 6.48 16.70 -7.63
C ARG A 355 5.46 17.32 -8.59
N SER A 356 5.93 18.04 -9.62
CA SER A 356 5.07 18.67 -10.62
C SER A 356 5.03 17.88 -11.92
N VAL A 357 3.94 18.07 -12.66
CA VAL A 357 3.82 17.68 -14.06
C VAL A 357 3.77 18.96 -14.90
N ARG A 358 4.52 19.02 -16.00
CA ARG A 358 4.52 20.18 -16.91
C ARG A 358 4.20 19.76 -18.33
N MET A 359 3.50 20.64 -19.04
CA MET A 359 3.17 20.49 -20.45
C MET A 359 3.99 21.48 -21.27
N TRP A 360 4.46 21.05 -22.43
CA TRP A 360 5.27 21.85 -23.35
C TRP A 360 4.75 21.70 -24.76
N ASP A 361 4.60 22.82 -25.45
CA ASP A 361 4.31 22.82 -26.89
C ASP A 361 5.58 22.42 -27.64
N LEU A 362 5.52 21.31 -28.38
CA LEU A 362 6.69 20.75 -29.08
C LEU A 362 7.08 21.53 -30.33
N THR A 363 6.19 22.37 -30.85
CA THR A 363 6.45 23.21 -32.03
C THR A 363 7.22 24.47 -31.63
N THR A 364 6.81 25.09 -30.52
CA THR A 364 7.36 26.38 -30.06
C THR A 364 8.41 26.25 -28.96
N GLY A 365 8.45 25.11 -28.25
CA GLY A 365 9.29 24.90 -27.06
C GLY A 365 8.85 25.74 -25.85
N THR A 366 7.57 26.13 -25.79
CA THR A 366 7.04 26.96 -24.69
C THR A 366 6.19 26.15 -23.71
N PRO A 367 6.19 26.49 -22.40
CA PRO A 367 5.34 25.80 -21.43
C PRO A 367 3.86 26.13 -21.67
N LEU A 368 3.00 25.12 -21.54
CA LEU A 368 1.55 25.23 -21.64
C LEU A 368 0.91 25.19 -20.25
N GLY A 369 0.21 26.27 -19.89
CA GLY A 369 -0.50 26.38 -18.61
C GLY A 369 0.42 26.46 -17.38
N LYS A 370 -0.17 26.31 -16.20
CA LYS A 370 0.58 26.17 -14.94
C LYS A 370 1.00 24.71 -14.74
N PRO A 371 2.07 24.45 -13.97
CA PRO A 371 2.40 23.08 -13.58
C PRO A 371 1.20 22.40 -12.91
N LEU A 372 0.92 21.16 -13.30
CA LEU A 372 -0.11 20.35 -12.65
C LEU A 372 0.46 19.86 -11.33
N THR A 373 -0.19 20.24 -10.24
CA THR A 373 0.26 19.97 -8.87
C THR A 373 -0.76 19.12 -8.12
N GLY A 374 -0.27 18.22 -7.27
CA GLY A 374 -1.12 17.39 -6.41
C GLY A 374 -0.37 16.22 -5.81
N HIS A 375 0.67 15.73 -6.49
CA HIS A 375 1.56 14.73 -5.93
C HIS A 375 2.39 15.29 -4.75
N THR A 376 2.62 14.45 -3.74
CA THR A 376 3.45 14.77 -2.57
C THR A 376 4.82 14.10 -2.62
N GLY A 377 5.09 13.31 -3.67
CA GLY A 377 6.36 12.68 -3.97
C GLY A 377 6.79 12.87 -5.44
N PRO A 378 8.02 12.49 -5.80
CA PRO A 378 8.54 12.59 -7.17
C PRO A 378 7.60 11.93 -8.18
N VAL A 379 7.27 12.62 -9.28
CA VAL A 379 6.50 12.03 -10.39
C VAL A 379 7.44 11.20 -11.24
N ARG A 380 7.29 9.88 -11.21
CA ARG A 380 8.23 8.92 -11.81
C ARG A 380 7.77 8.37 -13.15
N ALA A 381 6.48 8.49 -13.46
CA ALA A 381 5.89 7.92 -14.64
C ALA A 381 4.78 8.83 -15.18
N VAL A 382 4.70 8.90 -16.51
CA VAL A 382 3.64 9.60 -17.24
C VAL A 382 3.29 8.73 -18.45
N ALA A 383 2.00 8.50 -18.66
CA ALA A 383 1.44 7.97 -19.90
C ALA A 383 0.26 8.83 -20.33
N THR A 384 -0.12 8.74 -21.59
CA THR A 384 -1.23 9.50 -22.16
C THR A 384 -2.25 8.55 -22.75
N ALA A 385 -3.52 8.94 -22.69
CA ALA A 385 -4.62 8.22 -23.30
C ALA A 385 -5.67 9.20 -23.79
N GLU A 386 -6.57 8.71 -24.64
CA GLU A 386 -7.80 9.41 -24.99
C GLU A 386 -8.96 8.65 -24.36
N VAL A 387 -9.78 9.35 -23.57
CA VAL A 387 -10.94 8.75 -22.88
C VAL A 387 -12.16 9.61 -23.16
N ASN A 388 -13.14 9.06 -23.87
CA ASN A 388 -14.34 9.79 -24.30
C ASN A 388 -14.00 11.11 -25.03
N ASP A 389 -13.16 11.01 -26.08
CA ASP A 389 -12.66 12.14 -26.89
C ASP A 389 -11.88 13.20 -26.08
N ARG A 390 -11.38 12.84 -24.90
CA ARG A 390 -10.62 13.73 -24.02
C ARG A 390 -9.17 13.27 -23.91
N PRO A 391 -8.18 14.10 -24.27
CA PRO A 391 -6.78 13.80 -24.03
C PRO A 391 -6.48 13.90 -22.54
N ILE A 392 -5.97 12.81 -21.96
CA ILE A 392 -5.63 12.74 -20.54
C ILE A 392 -4.17 12.30 -20.33
N ALA A 393 -3.59 12.73 -19.21
CA ALA A 393 -2.36 12.16 -18.69
C ALA A 393 -2.64 11.33 -17.44
N ILE A 394 -1.97 10.19 -17.33
CA ILE A 394 -1.94 9.33 -16.17
C ILE A 394 -0.54 9.40 -15.57
N THR A 395 -0.43 9.80 -14.31
CA THR A 395 0.87 9.99 -13.64
C THR A 395 1.00 9.12 -12.41
N GLY A 396 2.15 8.46 -12.29
CA GLY A 396 2.53 7.64 -11.14
C GLY A 396 3.68 8.29 -10.37
N ALA A 397 3.59 8.30 -9.03
CA ALA A 397 4.57 9.00 -8.20
C ALA A 397 5.06 8.21 -6.98
N GLY A 398 6.12 8.76 -6.36
CA GLY A 398 6.71 8.27 -5.12
C GLY A 398 5.81 8.39 -3.89
N ASP A 399 4.70 9.12 -4.00
CA ASP A 399 3.64 9.15 -2.99
C ASP A 399 2.65 7.98 -3.07
N ARG A 400 2.95 6.99 -3.93
CA ARG A 400 2.17 5.75 -4.11
C ARG A 400 0.82 5.96 -4.80
N SER A 401 0.52 7.19 -5.25
CA SER A 401 -0.72 7.49 -5.94
C SER A 401 -0.54 7.48 -7.46
N VAL A 402 -1.63 7.14 -8.14
CA VAL A 402 -1.80 7.36 -9.58
C VAL A 402 -2.84 8.46 -9.76
N ARG A 403 -2.56 9.45 -10.60
CA ARG A 403 -3.47 10.58 -10.85
C ARG A 403 -3.79 10.70 -12.33
N MET A 404 -5.01 11.15 -12.62
CA MET A 404 -5.46 11.46 -13.97
C MET A 404 -5.62 12.96 -14.11
N TRP A 405 -5.26 13.49 -15.28
CA TRP A 405 -5.32 14.92 -15.57
C TRP A 405 -5.96 15.12 -16.94
N ASP A 406 -6.86 16.08 -17.03
CA ASP A 406 -7.32 16.61 -18.31
C ASP A 406 -6.24 17.52 -18.89
N LEU A 407 -5.73 17.17 -20.08
CA LEU A 407 -4.67 17.92 -20.74
C LEU A 407 -5.16 19.21 -21.39
N THR A 408 -6.45 19.31 -21.73
CA THR A 408 -7.06 20.52 -22.29
C THR A 408 -7.26 21.57 -21.20
N THR A 409 -7.77 21.18 -20.02
CA THR A 409 -8.06 22.13 -18.92
C THR A 409 -6.94 22.27 -17.90
N GLY A 410 -6.02 21.31 -17.83
CA GLY A 410 -4.99 21.24 -16.80
C GLY A 410 -5.54 20.92 -15.41
N THR A 411 -6.71 20.27 -15.31
CA THR A 411 -7.37 19.94 -14.04
C THR A 411 -7.30 18.45 -13.72
N PRO A 412 -7.24 18.06 -12.43
CA PRO A 412 -7.28 16.65 -12.04
C PRO A 412 -8.64 16.01 -12.35
N LEU A 413 -8.63 14.77 -12.81
CA LEU A 413 -9.80 13.94 -13.07
C LEU A 413 -10.02 12.93 -11.96
N GLY A 414 -11.14 13.07 -11.25
CA GLY A 414 -11.50 12.18 -10.15
C GLY A 414 -10.57 12.28 -8.94
N LYS A 415 -10.68 11.30 -8.04
CA LYS A 415 -9.74 11.12 -6.92
C LYS A 415 -8.51 10.35 -7.41
N PRO A 416 -7.34 10.49 -6.75
CA PRO A 416 -6.19 9.64 -7.04
C PRO A 416 -6.58 8.16 -6.93
N LEU A 417 -6.10 7.34 -7.86
CA LEU A 417 -6.25 5.89 -7.79
C LEU A 417 -5.25 5.38 -6.74
N THR A 418 -5.77 4.83 -5.65
CA THR A 418 -5.01 4.32 -4.51
C THR A 418 -5.08 2.80 -4.43
N GLY A 419 -4.12 2.21 -3.73
CA GLY A 419 -3.98 0.75 -3.58
C GLY A 419 -2.53 0.27 -3.64
N HIS A 420 -1.64 1.04 -4.27
CA HIS A 420 -0.21 0.76 -4.19
C HIS A 420 0.34 1.08 -2.78
N THR A 421 1.17 0.18 -2.26
CA THR A 421 1.78 0.32 -0.92
C THR A 421 3.23 0.79 -0.96
N GLY A 422 3.81 0.91 -2.17
CA GLY A 422 5.11 1.48 -2.47
C GLY A 422 5.05 2.47 -3.63
N PRO A 423 6.18 3.15 -3.94
CA PRO A 423 6.30 4.09 -5.05
C PRO A 423 5.91 3.51 -6.42
N VAL A 424 5.02 4.20 -7.14
CA VAL A 424 4.68 3.86 -8.53
C VAL A 424 5.86 4.20 -9.43
N ARG A 425 6.27 3.25 -10.28
CA ARG A 425 7.50 3.31 -11.09
C ARG A 425 7.26 3.54 -12.57
N ALA A 426 6.27 2.88 -13.15
CA ALA A 426 5.89 3.05 -14.54
C ALA A 426 4.37 3.02 -14.71
N VAL A 427 3.92 3.62 -15.80
CA VAL A 427 2.53 3.62 -16.25
C VAL A 427 2.53 3.37 -17.75
N ALA A 428 1.64 2.50 -18.21
CA ALA A 428 1.29 2.34 -19.62
C ALA A 428 -0.23 2.36 -19.77
N THR A 429 -0.71 2.62 -20.97
CA THR A 429 -2.14 2.60 -21.30
C THR A 429 -2.42 1.49 -22.32
N ALA A 430 -3.65 1.00 -22.33
CA ALA A 430 -4.13 0.05 -23.32
C ALA A 430 -5.65 0.15 -23.40
N GLU A 431 -6.22 -0.59 -24.34
CA GLU A 431 -7.65 -0.80 -24.45
C GLU A 431 -7.96 -2.30 -24.32
N VAL A 432 -8.95 -2.65 -23.51
CA VAL A 432 -9.40 -4.03 -23.35
C VAL A 432 -10.91 -4.05 -23.52
N ASN A 433 -11.39 -4.65 -24.62
CA ASN A 433 -12.83 -4.72 -24.95
C ASN A 433 -13.48 -3.32 -24.94
N ASP A 434 -12.93 -2.37 -25.71
CA ASP A 434 -13.40 -0.98 -25.82
C ASP A 434 -13.33 -0.17 -24.51
N ARG A 435 -12.61 -0.67 -23.50
CA ARG A 435 -12.41 0.03 -22.22
C ARG A 435 -10.98 0.54 -22.12
N PRO A 436 -10.77 1.85 -21.99
CA PRO A 436 -9.44 2.41 -21.77
C PRO A 436 -8.98 2.07 -20.35
N ILE A 437 -7.77 1.52 -20.26
CA ILE A 437 -7.16 1.10 -19.00
C ILE A 437 -5.77 1.71 -18.81
N ALA A 438 -5.37 1.86 -17.55
CA ALA A 438 -3.97 2.09 -17.18
C ALA A 438 -3.40 0.86 -16.50
N ILE A 439 -2.14 0.56 -16.79
CA ILE A 439 -1.34 -0.46 -16.13
C ILE A 439 -0.23 0.26 -15.36
N THR A 440 -0.14 0.03 -14.06
CA THR A 440 0.86 0.67 -13.20
C THR A 440 1.70 -0.34 -12.48
N THR A 441 2.99 -0.04 -12.34
CA THR A 441 3.96 -0.90 -11.67
C THR A 441 4.54 -0.21 -10.44
N SER A 442 5.00 -0.97 -9.47
CA SER A 442 5.43 -0.39 -8.19
C SER A 442 6.56 -1.16 -7.51
N ASP A 443 7.23 -0.46 -6.58
CA ASP A 443 8.33 -1.00 -5.77
C ASP A 443 7.92 -2.18 -4.88
N GLU A 444 6.64 -2.33 -4.54
CA GLU A 444 6.16 -3.50 -3.79
C GLU A 444 6.07 -4.79 -4.63
N GLY A 445 6.50 -4.75 -5.89
CA GLY A 445 6.46 -5.92 -6.78
C GLY A 445 5.10 -6.19 -7.43
N SER A 446 4.14 -5.27 -7.26
CA SER A 446 2.79 -5.40 -7.82
C SER A 446 2.64 -4.68 -9.16
N VAL A 447 1.79 -5.24 -10.03
CA VAL A 447 1.27 -4.59 -11.22
C VAL A 447 -0.25 -4.47 -11.08
N ARG A 448 -0.79 -3.27 -11.22
CA ARG A 448 -2.23 -3.00 -11.10
C ARG A 448 -2.80 -2.52 -12.43
N VAL A 449 -4.01 -2.95 -12.74
CA VAL A 449 -4.75 -2.53 -13.92
C VAL A 449 -5.99 -1.76 -13.47
N TRP A 450 -6.18 -0.57 -14.04
CA TRP A 450 -7.22 0.38 -13.68
C TRP A 450 -8.11 0.69 -14.86
N GLU A 451 -9.43 0.76 -14.65
CA GLU A 451 -10.38 1.29 -15.63
C GLU A 451 -10.43 2.82 -15.53
N LEU A 452 -10.28 3.51 -16.68
CA LEU A 452 -10.17 4.98 -16.73
C LEU A 452 -11.52 5.69 -16.87
N THR A 453 -12.59 4.96 -17.16
CA THR A 453 -13.98 5.47 -17.29
C THR A 453 -14.83 5.23 -16.04
N ALA A 454 -14.24 4.76 -14.94
CA ALA A 454 -14.95 4.47 -13.69
C ALA A 454 -15.38 5.78 -12.99
N ASP A 455 -16.43 6.43 -13.49
CA ASP A 455 -16.85 7.78 -13.07
C ASP A 455 -17.61 7.84 -11.75
N ALA A 456 -18.05 6.70 -11.19
CA ALA A 456 -18.72 6.66 -9.90
C ALA A 456 -17.89 5.87 -8.86
N PRO A 457 -17.55 6.46 -7.69
CA PRO A 457 -17.01 5.68 -6.60
C PRO A 457 -18.04 4.63 -6.17
N LEU A 458 -17.66 3.35 -6.22
CA LEU A 458 -18.46 2.26 -5.65
C LEU A 458 -18.25 2.23 -4.13
N GLY A 459 -19.35 2.26 -3.39
CA GLY A 459 -19.32 2.41 -1.93
C GLY A 459 -18.98 3.82 -1.46
N LYS A 460 -18.83 3.99 -0.14
CA LYS A 460 -18.41 5.25 0.49
C LYS A 460 -17.25 5.02 1.48
N PRO A 461 -16.06 4.57 1.00
CA PRO A 461 -14.91 4.35 1.86
C PRO A 461 -14.60 5.59 2.72
N LEU A 462 -14.29 5.37 3.99
CA LEU A 462 -13.84 6.45 4.86
C LEU A 462 -12.40 6.82 4.49
N THR A 463 -12.15 8.10 4.26
CA THR A 463 -10.81 8.64 4.10
C THR A 463 -10.12 8.67 5.45
N GLY A 464 -8.96 8.05 5.55
CA GLY A 464 -8.18 8.02 6.77
C GLY A 464 -6.76 8.53 6.62
N HIS A 465 -5.81 7.81 7.23
CA HIS A 465 -4.40 8.17 7.17
C HIS A 465 -3.86 8.01 5.75
N THR A 466 -3.03 8.96 5.31
CA THR A 466 -2.40 8.93 3.99
C THR A 466 -1.03 8.27 4.02
N SER A 467 -0.56 7.88 5.20
CA SER A 467 0.68 7.11 5.40
C SER A 467 0.49 6.08 6.52
N PRO A 468 1.48 5.20 6.79
CA PRO A 468 1.30 4.15 7.77
C PRO A 468 0.89 4.66 9.17
N VAL A 469 -0.11 4.02 9.76
CA VAL A 469 -0.59 4.27 11.12
C VAL A 469 0.39 3.67 12.12
N ARG A 470 0.91 4.49 13.04
CA ARG A 470 1.98 4.10 13.97
C ARG A 470 1.51 3.80 15.37
N SER A 471 0.42 4.42 15.80
CA SER A 471 -0.12 4.21 17.14
C SER A 471 -1.62 4.45 17.15
N VAL A 472 -2.29 3.75 18.05
CA VAL A 472 -3.74 3.83 18.26
C VAL A 472 -4.02 3.69 19.75
N THR A 473 -4.93 4.51 20.26
CA THR A 473 -5.44 4.44 21.63
C THR A 473 -6.88 4.95 21.69
N THR A 474 -7.50 4.88 22.85
CA THR A 474 -8.83 5.44 23.10
C THR A 474 -8.78 6.56 24.14
N ALA A 475 -9.78 7.43 24.07
CA ALA A 475 -10.09 8.45 25.07
C ALA A 475 -11.60 8.64 25.14
N GLU A 476 -12.06 9.27 26.21
CA GLU A 476 -13.43 9.79 26.30
C GLU A 476 -13.37 11.31 26.13
N VAL A 477 -13.82 11.84 25.01
CA VAL A 477 -13.78 13.28 24.70
C VAL A 477 -15.18 13.83 24.78
N ASP A 478 -15.44 14.76 25.69
CA ASP A 478 -16.78 15.37 25.90
C ASP A 478 -17.90 14.33 26.07
N GLY A 479 -17.63 13.24 26.81
CA GLY A 479 -18.57 12.14 27.05
C GLY A 479 -18.66 11.11 25.91
N ARG A 480 -17.85 11.26 24.85
CA ARG A 480 -17.86 10.40 23.67
C ARG A 480 -16.64 9.48 23.60
N PRO A 481 -16.81 8.15 23.52
CA PRO A 481 -15.73 7.22 23.22
C PRO A 481 -15.08 7.54 21.86
N THR A 482 -13.80 7.83 21.90
CA THR A 482 -13.03 8.38 20.78
C THR A 482 -11.76 7.56 20.58
N THR A 483 -11.51 7.16 19.34
CA THR A 483 -10.23 6.59 18.92
C THR A 483 -9.28 7.73 18.55
N VAL A 484 -8.02 7.65 18.98
CA VAL A 484 -6.96 8.58 18.62
C VAL A 484 -5.84 7.82 17.93
N THR A 485 -5.47 8.23 16.72
CA THR A 485 -4.44 7.57 15.90
C THR A 485 -3.38 8.54 15.43
N THR A 486 -2.19 8.01 15.18
CA THR A 486 -1.05 8.77 14.67
C THR A 486 -0.42 8.07 13.47
N GLY A 487 0.24 8.83 12.59
CA GLY A 487 0.84 8.26 11.37
C GLY A 487 2.12 8.97 10.91
N ASP A 488 2.73 8.38 9.88
CA ASP A 488 3.99 8.85 9.27
C ASP A 488 3.89 10.25 8.64
N GLU A 489 2.69 10.67 8.30
CA GLU A 489 2.44 11.94 7.66
C GLU A 489 2.38 13.14 8.62
N GLY A 490 2.57 12.90 9.93
CA GLY A 490 2.87 13.96 10.90
C GLY A 490 1.69 14.57 11.65
N TRP A 491 0.49 13.99 11.55
CA TRP A 491 -0.69 14.45 12.28
C TRP A 491 -1.36 13.35 13.10
N VAL A 492 -2.21 13.80 14.01
CA VAL A 492 -3.06 12.97 14.86
C VAL A 492 -4.48 13.05 14.32
N ARG A 493 -5.20 11.92 14.22
CA ARG A 493 -6.62 11.91 13.85
C ARG A 493 -7.47 11.34 14.98
N MET A 494 -8.65 11.93 15.16
CA MET A 494 -9.68 11.46 16.08
C MET A 494 -10.85 10.85 15.31
N TRP A 495 -11.46 9.83 15.90
CA TRP A 495 -12.57 9.10 15.30
C TRP A 495 -13.59 8.74 16.37
N ASP A 496 -14.85 8.71 15.98
CA ASP A 496 -15.87 8.07 16.78
C ASP A 496 -15.60 6.57 16.86
N LEU A 497 -15.48 6.04 18.07
CA LEU A 497 -15.11 4.64 18.30
C LEU A 497 -16.14 3.67 17.69
N ALA A 498 -17.43 4.02 17.70
CA ALA A 498 -18.50 3.14 17.25
C ALA A 498 -18.67 3.10 15.71
N THR A 499 -18.48 4.24 15.05
CA THR A 499 -18.81 4.43 13.63
C THR A 499 -17.60 4.61 12.72
N GLY A 500 -16.43 4.87 13.30
CA GLY A 500 -15.21 5.21 12.57
C GLY A 500 -15.26 6.59 11.89
N THR A 501 -16.29 7.40 12.16
CA THR A 501 -16.40 8.72 11.54
C THR A 501 -15.32 9.67 12.07
N PRO A 502 -14.59 10.40 11.21
CA PRO A 502 -13.60 11.37 11.67
C PRO A 502 -14.22 12.46 12.55
N LEU A 503 -13.53 12.84 13.63
CA LEU A 503 -13.94 13.89 14.55
C LEU A 503 -13.02 15.11 14.42
N GLY A 504 -13.58 16.19 13.88
CA GLY A 504 -12.84 17.44 13.66
C GLY A 504 -11.75 17.33 12.59
N GLU A 505 -10.94 18.39 12.51
CA GLU A 505 -9.78 18.44 11.63
C GLU A 505 -8.58 17.66 12.22
N PRO A 506 -7.67 17.16 11.35
CA PRO A 506 -6.34 16.71 11.75
C PRO A 506 -5.64 17.61 12.78
N LEU A 507 -5.11 17.04 13.87
CA LEU A 507 -4.26 17.81 14.78
C LEU A 507 -2.86 17.90 14.17
N THR A 508 -2.49 19.11 13.74
CA THR A 508 -1.24 19.39 13.02
C THR A 508 -0.24 20.11 13.90
N GLY A 509 1.06 19.84 13.70
CA GLY A 509 2.15 20.52 14.41
C GLY A 509 3.45 19.74 14.43
N HIS A 510 3.43 18.41 14.35
CA HIS A 510 4.66 17.64 14.15
C HIS A 510 5.18 17.84 12.72
N THR A 511 6.50 17.94 12.56
CA THR A 511 7.16 18.12 11.25
C THR A 511 7.74 16.81 10.71
N GLY A 512 7.37 15.67 11.29
CA GLY A 512 7.78 14.33 10.90
C GLY A 512 6.83 13.27 11.47
N PRO A 513 7.09 11.97 11.23
CA PRO A 513 6.25 10.87 11.70
C PRO A 513 5.88 10.96 13.17
N VAL A 514 4.63 10.67 13.52
CA VAL A 514 4.19 10.62 14.92
C VAL A 514 4.10 9.16 15.36
N TRP A 515 5.09 8.71 16.12
CA TRP A 515 5.32 7.28 16.40
C TRP A 515 4.45 6.72 17.51
N ALA A 516 4.08 7.53 18.50
CA ALA A 516 3.37 7.07 19.68
C ALA A 516 2.36 8.11 20.15
N VAL A 517 1.25 7.62 20.70
CA VAL A 517 0.26 8.41 21.43
C VAL A 517 -0.14 7.70 22.72
N ALA A 518 -0.29 8.48 23.78
CA ALA A 518 -0.98 8.07 25.01
C ALA A 518 -2.04 9.12 25.37
N THR A 519 -3.06 8.71 26.10
CA THR A 519 -4.17 9.58 26.51
C THR A 519 -4.26 9.64 28.03
N ALA A 520 -4.67 10.78 28.56
CA ALA A 520 -4.88 10.98 29.99
C ALA A 520 -6.05 11.95 30.23
N LYS A 521 -6.56 11.97 31.47
CA LYS A 521 -7.43 13.03 31.95
C LYS A 521 -6.65 13.97 32.88
N MET A 522 -6.72 15.26 32.63
CA MET A 522 -6.14 16.32 33.45
C MET A 522 -7.25 17.33 33.77
N ASP A 523 -7.54 17.54 35.05
CA ASP A 523 -8.59 18.47 35.51
C ASP A 523 -9.94 18.24 34.82
N GLY A 524 -10.30 16.97 34.60
CA GLY A 524 -11.53 16.57 33.90
C GLY A 524 -11.48 16.66 32.37
N ARG A 525 -10.40 17.20 31.81
CA ARG A 525 -10.18 17.39 30.37
C ARG A 525 -9.37 16.24 29.78
N SER A 526 -9.78 15.75 28.61
CA SER A 526 -9.07 14.67 27.92
C SER A 526 -7.95 15.22 27.06
N ILE A 527 -6.74 14.72 27.29
CA ILE A 527 -5.53 15.13 26.57
C ILE A 527 -4.90 13.94 25.84
N ALA A 528 -4.17 14.24 24.78
CA ALA A 528 -3.24 13.30 24.15
C ALA A 528 -1.80 13.80 24.29
N ILE A 529 -0.88 12.86 24.49
CA ILE A 529 0.55 13.08 24.53
C ILE A 529 1.15 12.31 23.36
N THR A 530 1.84 13.00 22.45
CA THR A 530 2.38 12.40 21.22
C THR A 530 3.88 12.56 21.11
N GLY A 531 4.57 11.53 20.63
CA GLY A 531 6.01 11.53 20.35
C GLY A 531 6.28 11.53 18.85
N GLY A 532 7.11 12.48 18.39
CA GLY A 532 7.39 12.67 16.96
C GLY A 532 8.85 12.42 16.54
N GLY A 533 9.02 12.17 15.24
CA GLY A 533 10.32 12.16 14.55
C GLY A 533 10.98 13.54 14.45
N ASP A 534 10.23 14.60 14.77
CA ASP A 534 10.75 15.95 15.00
C ASP A 534 11.38 16.14 16.39
N ARG A 535 11.53 15.04 17.15
CA ARG A 535 12.12 14.99 18.50
C ARG A 535 11.27 15.67 19.58
N ALA A 536 10.06 16.11 19.24
CA ALA A 536 9.17 16.77 20.16
C ALA A 536 8.23 15.77 20.83
N VAL A 537 7.90 16.06 22.10
CA VAL A 537 6.69 15.53 22.74
C VAL A 537 5.65 16.64 22.74
N ARG A 538 4.46 16.40 22.22
CA ARG A 538 3.37 17.40 22.20
C ARG A 538 2.24 16.96 23.10
N VAL A 539 1.68 17.92 23.84
CA VAL A 539 0.44 17.73 24.58
C VAL A 539 -0.66 18.45 23.83
N TRP A 540 -1.78 17.75 23.63
CA TRP A 540 -2.95 18.22 22.92
C TRP A 540 -4.13 18.18 23.83
N ASP A 541 -4.95 19.21 23.76
CA ASP A 541 -6.31 19.09 24.21
C ASP A 541 -7.20 18.48 23.13
N LEU A 542 -7.91 17.40 23.47
CA LEU A 542 -8.72 16.67 22.50
C LEU A 542 -10.06 17.35 22.20
N SER A 543 -10.64 18.09 23.15
CA SER A 543 -11.92 18.79 22.93
C SER A 543 -11.79 19.98 21.96
N THR A 544 -10.67 20.71 22.03
CA THR A 544 -10.40 21.91 21.21
C THR A 544 -9.48 21.64 20.02
N GLY A 545 -8.80 20.50 20.00
CA GLY A 545 -7.81 20.15 18.97
C GLY A 545 -6.54 21.01 19.00
N ARG A 546 -6.26 21.73 20.09
CA ARG A 546 -5.10 22.63 20.19
C ARG A 546 -3.95 21.98 20.94
N SER A 547 -2.72 22.20 20.44
CA SER A 547 -1.51 21.88 21.20
C SER A 547 -1.39 22.84 22.38
N THR A 548 -1.32 22.30 23.59
CA THR A 548 -1.22 23.06 24.85
C THR A 548 0.20 23.17 25.37
N ALA A 549 1.07 22.20 25.04
CA ALA A 549 2.49 22.23 25.39
C ALA A 549 3.36 21.48 24.38
N ILE A 550 4.63 21.89 24.30
CA ILE A 550 5.70 21.17 23.59
C ILE A 550 6.81 20.91 24.60
N LEU A 551 7.08 19.63 24.89
CA LEU A 551 8.09 19.21 25.85
C LEU A 551 9.35 18.82 25.09
N THR A 552 10.39 19.63 25.23
CA THR A 552 11.66 19.48 24.50
C THR A 552 12.74 18.86 25.38
N GLY A 553 13.49 17.92 24.84
CA GLY A 553 14.68 17.38 25.51
C GLY A 553 15.27 16.15 24.86
N HIS A 554 14.47 15.35 24.15
CA HIS A 554 15.01 14.25 23.34
C HIS A 554 15.90 14.79 22.21
N THR A 555 17.02 14.13 21.97
CA THR A 555 18.00 14.52 20.93
C THR A 555 17.84 13.73 19.64
N ASP A 556 16.90 12.79 19.62
CA ASP A 556 16.51 11.99 18.46
C ASP A 556 15.00 11.69 18.51
N TRP A 557 14.47 10.87 17.59
CA TRP A 557 13.04 10.55 17.47
C TRP A 557 12.43 10.11 18.81
N VAL A 558 11.25 10.63 19.14
CA VAL A 558 10.46 10.12 20.28
C VAL A 558 9.61 8.95 19.76
N LEU A 559 9.91 7.75 20.23
CA LEU A 559 9.36 6.51 19.69
C LEU A 559 8.25 5.93 20.56
N ALA A 560 8.21 6.28 21.84
CA ALA A 560 7.30 5.70 22.82
C ALA A 560 6.77 6.74 23.79
N VAL A 561 5.51 6.64 24.16
CA VAL A 561 4.84 7.49 25.15
C VAL A 561 3.88 6.64 25.97
N ALA A 562 3.92 6.79 27.30
CA ALA A 562 2.93 6.29 28.23
C ALA A 562 2.63 7.34 29.30
N THR A 563 1.56 7.13 30.06
CA THR A 563 1.15 8.03 31.14
C THR A 563 1.10 7.28 32.45
N ALA A 564 1.67 7.86 33.50
CA ALA A 564 1.64 7.34 34.86
C ALA A 564 1.12 8.40 35.83
N LYS A 565 0.84 7.96 37.06
CA LYS A 565 0.66 8.85 38.20
C LYS A 565 1.83 8.64 39.17
N VAL A 566 2.59 9.69 39.45
CA VAL A 566 3.73 9.64 40.38
C VAL A 566 3.48 10.65 41.49
N ASP A 567 3.42 10.19 42.74
CA ASP A 567 3.12 11.01 43.92
C ASP A 567 1.87 11.89 43.75
N GLY A 568 0.83 11.33 43.12
CA GLY A 568 -0.41 12.05 42.86
C GLY A 568 -0.46 12.86 41.56
N ARG A 569 0.68 13.04 40.88
CA ARG A 569 0.81 13.92 39.70
C ARG A 569 0.69 13.16 38.38
N PRO A 570 0.02 13.72 37.35
CA PRO A 570 0.02 13.15 36.02
C PRO A 570 1.39 13.33 35.35
N VAL A 571 1.99 12.22 34.95
CA VAL A 571 3.34 12.18 34.35
C VAL A 571 3.29 11.51 32.99
N ALA A 572 3.94 12.11 31.99
CA ALA A 572 4.28 11.41 30.76
C ALA A 572 5.65 10.76 30.88
N VAL A 573 5.75 9.51 30.46
CA VAL A 573 7.02 8.77 30.33
C VAL A 573 7.29 8.55 28.85
N THR A 574 8.42 9.01 28.35
CA THR A 574 8.75 8.97 26.92
C THR A 574 10.06 8.25 26.66
N GLY A 575 10.10 7.41 25.62
CA GLY A 575 11.30 6.71 25.15
C GLY A 575 11.77 7.24 23.80
N GLY A 576 13.07 7.43 23.64
CA GLY A 576 13.66 8.02 22.44
C GLY A 576 14.67 7.14 21.69
N GLY A 577 14.89 7.48 20.42
CA GLY A 577 16.02 7.02 19.61
C GLY A 577 17.38 7.42 20.19
N ASP A 578 17.39 8.44 21.04
CA ASP A 578 18.53 8.88 21.84
C ASP A 578 18.85 7.93 23.02
N ARG A 579 18.15 6.80 23.10
CA ARG A 579 18.35 5.73 24.09
C ARG A 579 17.98 6.14 25.52
N SER A 580 17.34 7.30 25.68
CA SER A 580 16.91 7.82 26.97
C SER A 580 15.43 7.56 27.21
N VAL A 581 15.08 7.43 28.48
CA VAL A 581 13.70 7.52 28.97
C VAL A 581 13.57 8.80 29.75
N ARG A 582 12.52 9.60 29.50
CA ARG A 582 12.31 10.90 30.15
C ARG A 582 10.95 10.92 30.81
N MET A 583 10.87 11.61 31.94
CA MET A 583 9.63 11.85 32.67
C MET A 583 9.30 13.34 32.60
N TRP A 584 8.02 13.65 32.43
CA TRP A 584 7.52 15.01 32.31
C TRP A 584 6.32 15.20 33.22
N ASP A 585 6.35 16.24 34.03
CA ASP A 585 5.17 16.69 34.76
C ASP A 585 4.21 17.31 33.75
N LEU A 586 3.05 16.70 33.55
CA LEU A 586 2.11 17.16 32.54
C LEU A 586 1.43 18.48 32.97
N THR A 587 1.35 18.76 34.26
CA THR A 587 0.72 19.98 34.79
C THR A 587 1.62 21.19 34.58
N THR A 588 2.93 21.05 34.83
CA THR A 588 3.88 22.16 34.67
C THR A 588 4.56 22.21 33.31
N GLY A 589 4.54 21.11 32.55
CA GLY A 589 5.28 20.95 31.31
C GLY A 589 6.80 20.84 31.48
N THR A 590 7.28 20.57 32.71
CA THR A 590 8.72 20.50 33.02
C THR A 590 9.21 19.06 33.15
N PRO A 591 10.47 18.76 32.81
CA PRO A 591 11.05 17.43 33.04
C PRO A 591 11.11 17.11 34.54
N LEU A 592 10.82 15.86 34.89
CA LEU A 592 10.94 15.31 36.24
C LEU A 592 12.25 14.52 36.36
N GLY A 593 13.21 15.08 37.07
CA GLY A 593 14.52 14.46 37.28
C GLY A 593 15.42 14.46 36.03
N LYS A 594 16.50 13.69 36.11
CA LYS A 594 17.40 13.47 34.97
C LYS A 594 16.83 12.39 34.04
N PRO A 595 17.19 12.39 32.74
CA PRO A 595 16.86 11.28 31.86
C PRO A 595 17.32 9.95 32.47
N LEU A 596 16.47 8.92 32.43
CA LEU A 596 16.82 7.58 32.86
C LEU A 596 17.67 6.94 31.75
N THR A 597 18.88 6.55 32.12
CA THR A 597 19.88 6.01 31.21
C THR A 597 20.25 4.58 31.59
N GLY A 598 20.44 3.72 30.60
CA GLY A 598 20.79 2.31 30.80
C GLY A 598 20.64 1.49 29.54
N HIS A 599 19.77 1.91 28.62
CA HIS A 599 19.69 1.35 27.28
C HIS A 599 20.88 1.77 26.41
N THR A 600 21.33 0.83 25.59
CA THR A 600 22.39 0.96 24.57
C THR A 600 21.84 1.08 23.15
N GLY A 601 20.56 0.77 22.95
CA GLY A 601 19.80 0.98 21.71
C GLY A 601 18.58 1.90 21.89
N PRO A 602 17.95 2.32 20.77
CA PRO A 602 16.69 3.06 20.78
C PRO A 602 15.62 2.41 21.65
N VAL A 603 14.95 3.21 22.47
CA VAL A 603 13.79 2.77 23.27
C VAL A 603 12.56 2.73 22.37
N ARG A 604 11.97 1.55 22.16
CA ARG A 604 10.91 1.31 21.17
C ARG A 604 9.50 1.43 21.73
N ALA A 605 9.29 0.98 22.96
CA ALA A 605 7.99 1.05 23.62
C ALA A 605 8.18 1.30 25.12
N VAL A 606 7.14 1.87 25.72
CA VAL A 606 7.02 2.08 27.16
C VAL A 606 5.59 1.76 27.59
N ALA A 607 5.46 1.03 28.68
CA ALA A 607 4.21 0.83 29.40
C ALA A 607 4.42 1.15 30.88
N THR A 608 3.35 1.46 31.58
CA THR A 608 3.40 1.84 33.00
C THR A 608 2.48 0.94 33.80
N ALA A 609 2.91 0.56 34.99
CA ALA A 609 2.12 -0.23 35.92
C ALA A 609 2.35 0.24 37.36
N GLU A 610 1.56 -0.31 38.28
CA GLU A 610 1.75 -0.14 39.70
C GLU A 610 2.03 -1.51 40.33
N VAL A 611 3.13 -1.60 41.09
CA VAL A 611 3.57 -2.83 41.75
C VAL A 611 3.85 -2.51 43.22
N ASN A 612 3.06 -3.09 44.13
CA ASN A 612 3.16 -2.82 45.57
C ASN A 612 3.11 -1.31 45.90
N ASP A 613 2.11 -0.61 45.36
CA ASP A 613 1.90 0.84 45.48
C ASP A 613 3.04 1.71 44.90
N ARG A 614 3.91 1.13 44.06
CA ARG A 614 4.99 1.86 43.38
C ARG A 614 4.70 2.02 41.90
N PRO A 615 4.70 3.26 41.37
CA PRO A 615 4.60 3.48 39.94
C PRO A 615 5.90 3.05 39.25
N ILE A 616 5.78 2.18 38.26
CA ILE A 616 6.90 1.69 37.47
C ILE A 616 6.69 1.95 35.98
N ALA A 617 7.79 2.05 35.24
CA ALA A 617 7.79 1.98 33.78
C ALA A 617 8.55 0.74 33.31
N ILE A 618 8.02 0.11 32.26
CA ILE A 618 8.63 -1.00 31.56
C ILE A 618 9.00 -0.50 30.17
N THR A 619 10.28 -0.55 29.82
CA THR A 619 10.80 -0.02 28.55
C THR A 619 11.49 -1.10 27.75
N THR A 620 11.27 -1.08 26.44
CA THR A 620 11.84 -2.06 25.51
C THR A 620 12.81 -1.40 24.54
N SER A 621 13.84 -2.12 24.09
CA SER A 621 14.90 -1.56 23.23
C SER A 621 15.28 -2.46 22.06
N ASN A 622 15.90 -1.86 21.04
CA ASN A 622 16.58 -2.57 19.95
C ASN A 622 17.72 -3.48 20.42
N GLU A 623 18.20 -3.32 21.64
CA GLU A 623 19.25 -4.20 22.18
C GLU A 623 18.74 -5.57 22.64
N GLY A 624 17.43 -5.83 22.54
CA GLY A 624 16.82 -7.07 23.03
C GLY A 624 16.49 -7.05 24.53
N ALA A 625 16.78 -5.95 25.24
CA ALA A 625 16.52 -5.82 26.66
C ALA A 625 15.16 -5.16 26.97
N VAL A 626 14.62 -5.57 28.12
CA VAL A 626 13.46 -4.93 28.77
C VAL A 626 13.93 -4.43 30.14
N GLN A 627 13.76 -3.15 30.42
CA GLN A 627 14.14 -2.53 31.69
C GLN A 627 12.89 -2.17 32.49
N VAL A 628 12.96 -2.35 33.80
CA VAL A 628 11.92 -1.91 34.75
C VAL A 628 12.49 -0.78 35.59
N TRP A 629 11.78 0.34 35.63
CA TRP A 629 12.18 1.56 36.33
C TRP A 629 11.19 1.89 37.43
N ASP A 630 11.68 2.20 38.62
CA ASP A 630 10.89 2.83 39.66
C ASP A 630 10.79 4.34 39.32
N LEU A 631 9.57 4.82 39.06
CA LEU A 631 9.34 6.18 38.58
C LEU A 631 9.47 7.23 39.69
N ALA A 632 9.31 6.84 40.95
CA ALA A 632 9.48 7.74 42.08
C ALA A 632 10.98 8.03 42.34
N THR A 633 11.83 7.02 42.16
CA THR A 633 13.28 7.14 42.42
C THR A 633 14.11 7.39 41.16
N GLY A 634 13.56 7.10 39.98
CA GLY A 634 14.29 7.16 38.70
C GLY A 634 15.37 6.10 38.56
N ARG A 635 15.29 4.98 39.29
CA ARG A 635 16.29 3.89 39.25
C ARG A 635 15.74 2.68 38.52
N SER A 636 16.60 2.00 37.74
CA SER A 636 16.28 0.67 37.24
C SER A 636 16.24 -0.31 38.41
N THR A 637 15.15 -1.08 38.48
CA THR A 637 14.89 -2.09 39.52
C THR A 637 15.10 -3.51 39.00
N ALA A 638 14.92 -3.74 37.69
CA ALA A 638 15.15 -5.03 37.07
C ALA A 638 15.49 -4.91 35.57
N THR A 639 16.23 -5.90 35.06
CA THR A 639 16.42 -6.13 33.62
C THR A 639 15.87 -7.51 33.30
N LEU A 640 14.85 -7.57 32.44
CA LEU A 640 14.21 -8.81 32.02
C LEU A 640 14.88 -9.29 30.73
N THR A 641 15.53 -10.45 30.79
CA THR A 641 16.35 -11.00 29.70
C THR A 641 15.71 -12.24 29.09
N GLY A 642 15.83 -12.40 27.78
CA GLY A 642 15.36 -13.60 27.08
C GLY A 642 15.01 -13.40 25.60
N HIS A 643 14.73 -12.16 25.16
CA HIS A 643 14.59 -11.86 23.75
C HIS A 643 15.95 -11.85 23.04
N THR A 644 15.99 -12.27 21.77
CA THR A 644 17.22 -12.39 20.98
C THR A 644 17.30 -11.42 19.80
N ASP A 645 16.31 -10.53 19.68
CA ASP A 645 16.23 -9.46 18.67
C ASP A 645 15.49 -8.26 19.30
N TRP A 646 15.26 -7.19 18.54
CA TRP A 646 14.62 -5.96 18.98
C TRP A 646 13.30 -6.23 19.69
N VAL A 647 13.11 -5.67 20.89
CA VAL A 647 11.83 -5.75 21.59
C VAL A 647 11.00 -4.52 21.23
N LEU A 648 9.92 -4.73 20.50
CA LEU A 648 9.23 -3.70 19.73
C LEU A 648 8.01 -3.13 20.43
N ALA A 649 7.35 -3.92 21.28
CA ALA A 649 6.14 -3.52 21.98
C ALA A 649 6.09 -4.11 23.39
N VAL A 650 5.40 -3.39 24.29
CA VAL A 650 5.10 -3.84 25.63
C VAL A 650 3.69 -3.39 26.04
N ALA A 651 2.97 -4.26 26.73
CA ALA A 651 1.75 -3.93 27.45
C ALA A 651 1.80 -4.54 28.86
N THR A 652 0.87 -4.12 29.72
CA THR A 652 0.78 -4.61 31.10
C THR A 652 -0.62 -5.11 31.41
N ALA A 653 -0.72 -6.17 32.20
CA ALA A 653 -1.98 -6.77 32.63
C ALA A 653 -1.90 -7.20 34.10
N GLN A 654 -3.06 -7.44 34.70
CA GLN A 654 -3.18 -8.16 35.97
C GLN A 654 -3.62 -9.59 35.67
N VAL A 655 -2.81 -10.58 36.07
CA VAL A 655 -3.10 -12.01 35.84
C VAL A 655 -3.13 -12.72 37.18
N ASN A 656 -4.31 -13.18 37.61
CA ASN A 656 -4.52 -13.81 38.92
C ASN A 656 -3.97 -12.95 40.08
N GLY A 657 -4.21 -11.63 40.02
CA GLY A 657 -3.73 -10.66 41.01
C GLY A 657 -2.24 -10.33 40.94
N ARG A 658 -1.53 -10.75 39.89
CA ARG A 658 -0.11 -10.45 39.68
C ARG A 658 0.07 -9.42 38.56
N PRO A 659 0.92 -8.40 38.76
CA PRO A 659 1.28 -7.47 37.69
C PRO A 659 2.21 -8.15 36.69
N VAL A 660 1.80 -8.17 35.43
CA VAL A 660 2.51 -8.86 34.33
C VAL A 660 2.84 -7.89 33.21
N ALA A 661 4.06 -7.95 32.68
CA ALA A 661 4.40 -7.35 31.40
C ALA A 661 4.32 -8.38 30.27
N ILE A 662 3.78 -7.98 29.12
CA ILE A 662 3.72 -8.77 27.89
C ILE A 662 4.57 -8.04 26.84
N THR A 663 5.58 -8.71 26.29
CA THR A 663 6.51 -8.12 25.33
C THR A 663 6.53 -8.86 24.00
N GLY A 664 6.51 -8.11 22.90
CA GLY A 664 6.60 -8.64 21.54
C GLY A 664 7.89 -8.20 20.87
N ALA A 665 8.56 -9.10 20.15
CA ALA A 665 9.89 -8.85 19.61
C ALA A 665 10.12 -9.33 18.17
N GLY A 666 11.28 -8.91 17.63
CA GLY A 666 11.76 -9.28 16.30
C GLY A 666 12.11 -10.77 16.16
N ASP A 667 12.36 -11.44 17.30
CA ASP A 667 12.58 -12.88 17.39
C ASP A 667 11.29 -13.71 17.22
N ARG A 668 10.18 -13.03 16.88
CA ARG A 668 8.85 -13.60 16.59
C ARG A 668 8.16 -14.15 17.84
N SER A 669 8.71 -13.96 19.01
CA SER A 669 8.12 -14.43 20.26
C SER A 669 7.34 -13.33 20.98
N VAL A 670 6.36 -13.77 21.77
CA VAL A 670 5.70 -12.96 22.79
C VAL A 670 6.06 -13.56 24.14
N ARG A 671 6.50 -12.74 25.09
CA ARG A 671 6.92 -13.20 26.42
C ARG A 671 6.12 -12.51 27.51
N MET A 672 5.85 -13.25 28.58
CA MET A 672 5.22 -12.72 29.79
C MET A 672 6.23 -12.70 30.94
N TRP A 673 6.16 -11.66 31.77
CA TRP A 673 7.09 -11.45 32.87
C TRP A 673 6.33 -11.06 34.13
N ASP A 674 6.66 -11.68 35.26
CA ASP A 674 6.17 -11.26 36.57
C ASP A 674 6.95 -10.01 37.00
N LEU A 675 6.24 -8.89 37.17
CA LEU A 675 6.86 -7.61 37.52
C LEU A 675 7.25 -7.51 39.00
N THR A 676 6.81 -8.46 39.83
CA THR A 676 7.19 -8.53 41.25
C THR A 676 8.52 -9.24 41.42
N THR A 677 8.72 -10.35 40.69
CA THR A 677 9.93 -11.18 40.81
C THR A 677 10.98 -10.89 39.74
N GLY A 678 10.59 -10.26 38.63
CA GLY A 678 11.44 -10.05 37.47
C GLY A 678 11.71 -11.33 36.65
N THR A 679 10.92 -12.38 36.84
CA THR A 679 11.13 -13.69 36.17
C THR A 679 10.12 -13.92 35.05
N PRO A 680 10.49 -14.66 33.99
CA PRO A 680 9.55 -15.05 32.93
C PRO A 680 8.41 -15.93 33.48
N LEU A 681 7.20 -15.71 32.97
CA LEU A 681 6.01 -16.51 33.27
C LEU A 681 5.73 -17.48 32.12
N GLY A 682 6.03 -18.76 32.35
CA GLY A 682 5.80 -19.82 31.37
C GLY A 682 6.77 -19.80 30.19
N LYS A 683 6.43 -20.53 29.14
CA LYS A 683 7.17 -20.52 27.87
C LYS A 683 6.73 -19.30 27.02
N PRO A 684 7.58 -18.81 26.10
CA PRO A 684 7.16 -17.80 25.14
C PRO A 684 5.91 -18.26 24.37
N LEU A 685 4.97 -17.35 24.16
CA LEU A 685 3.82 -17.59 23.29
C LEU A 685 4.31 -17.51 21.84
N THR A 686 4.14 -18.61 21.10
CA THR A 686 4.67 -18.77 19.74
C THR A 686 3.54 -18.92 18.72
N GLY A 687 3.82 -18.52 17.48
CA GLY A 687 2.87 -18.61 16.37
C GLY A 687 3.10 -17.56 15.30
N HIS A 688 3.68 -16.42 15.66
CA HIS A 688 4.09 -15.44 14.66
C HIS A 688 5.29 -15.97 13.85
N THR A 689 5.26 -15.75 12.53
CA THR A 689 6.32 -16.16 11.60
C THR A 689 7.25 -15.00 11.22
N ARG A 690 6.89 -13.77 11.61
CA ARG A 690 7.71 -12.55 11.49
C ARG A 690 7.68 -11.75 12.80
N ARG A 691 8.32 -10.57 12.78
CA ARG A 691 8.43 -9.68 13.95
C ARG A 691 7.06 -9.37 14.55
N VAL A 692 6.96 -9.34 15.88
CA VAL A 692 5.75 -8.89 16.58
C VAL A 692 5.87 -7.38 16.78
N TRP A 693 5.03 -6.61 16.08
CA TRP A 693 5.07 -5.14 16.09
C TRP A 693 4.23 -4.53 17.19
N ALA A 694 3.12 -5.18 17.56
CA ALA A 694 2.14 -4.64 18.47
C ALA A 694 1.81 -5.64 19.58
N VAL A 695 1.63 -5.13 20.79
CA VAL A 695 1.08 -5.85 21.93
C VAL A 695 0.10 -4.91 22.62
N ALA A 696 -1.12 -5.39 22.88
CA ALA A 696 -2.11 -4.72 23.71
C ALA A 696 -2.69 -5.73 24.70
N SER A 697 -3.17 -5.26 25.84
CA SER A 697 -3.85 -6.11 26.81
C SER A 697 -5.00 -5.37 27.48
N ALA A 698 -6.04 -6.10 27.83
CA ALA A 698 -7.17 -5.61 28.59
C ALA A 698 -7.78 -6.74 29.40
N GLU A 699 -8.53 -6.38 30.43
CA GLU A 699 -9.46 -7.30 31.07
C GLU A 699 -10.80 -7.23 30.36
N VAL A 700 -11.21 -8.34 29.73
CA VAL A 700 -12.48 -8.42 29.00
C VAL A 700 -13.39 -9.43 29.67
N GLY A 701 -14.51 -8.96 30.20
CA GLY A 701 -15.46 -9.81 30.94
C GLY A 701 -14.84 -10.54 32.13
N GLY A 702 -13.91 -9.90 32.85
CA GLY A 702 -13.23 -10.50 34.01
C GLY A 702 -12.02 -11.37 33.69
N ARG A 703 -11.64 -11.50 32.41
CA ARG A 703 -10.49 -12.31 31.98
C ARG A 703 -9.39 -11.44 31.36
N PRO A 704 -8.12 -11.58 31.77
CA PRO A 704 -7.01 -10.86 31.17
C PRO A 704 -6.64 -11.47 29.81
N VAL A 705 -6.72 -10.65 28.77
CA VAL A 705 -6.47 -11.03 27.37
C VAL A 705 -5.34 -10.15 26.83
N ALA A 706 -4.48 -10.74 26.00
CA ALA A 706 -3.55 -10.00 25.17
C ALA A 706 -3.85 -10.17 23.68
N VAL A 707 -3.57 -9.14 22.90
CA VAL A 707 -3.60 -9.16 21.45
C VAL A 707 -2.22 -8.80 20.92
N THR A 708 -1.71 -9.59 19.98
CA THR A 708 -0.42 -9.32 19.34
C THR A 708 -0.54 -9.23 17.83
N GLY A 709 0.05 -8.18 17.25
CA GLY A 709 0.07 -7.93 15.81
C GLY A 709 1.45 -8.20 15.22
N GLY A 710 1.50 -8.98 14.13
CA GLY A 710 2.72 -9.43 13.51
C GLY A 710 2.97 -8.84 12.11
N GLY A 711 4.26 -8.80 11.73
CA GLY A 711 4.70 -8.52 10.36
C GLY A 711 4.34 -9.63 9.37
N ASP A 712 3.79 -10.75 9.85
CA ASP A 712 3.28 -11.88 9.09
C ASP A 712 1.81 -11.70 8.68
N CYS A 713 1.28 -10.49 8.84
CA CYS A 713 -0.11 -10.14 8.56
C CYS A 713 -1.11 -10.93 9.43
N THR A 714 -0.70 -11.36 10.63
CA THR A 714 -1.61 -11.98 11.59
C THR A 714 -1.79 -11.14 12.84
N VAL A 715 -2.98 -11.25 13.43
CA VAL A 715 -3.27 -10.78 14.79
C VAL A 715 -3.69 -11.97 15.63
N ARG A 716 -3.06 -12.17 16.78
CA ARG A 716 -3.32 -13.31 17.66
C ARG A 716 -3.92 -12.82 18.98
N VAL A 717 -4.93 -13.51 19.45
CA VAL A 717 -5.61 -13.24 20.73
C VAL A 717 -5.23 -14.34 21.71
N TRP A 718 -4.77 -13.96 22.89
CA TRP A 718 -4.21 -14.86 23.91
C TRP A 718 -4.98 -14.73 25.22
N ASP A 719 -5.35 -15.87 25.79
CA ASP A 719 -5.76 -15.92 27.20
C ASP A 719 -4.50 -15.95 28.07
N LEU A 720 -4.32 -14.91 28.89
CA LEU A 720 -3.13 -14.76 29.73
C LEU A 720 -3.13 -15.69 30.95
N ILE A 721 -4.27 -16.28 31.32
CA ILE A 721 -4.35 -17.26 32.40
C ILE A 721 -3.85 -18.62 31.91
N THR A 722 -4.39 -19.09 30.78
CA THR A 722 -4.08 -20.42 30.23
C THR A 722 -2.87 -20.42 29.31
N THR A 723 -2.40 -19.24 28.89
CA THR A 723 -1.32 -19.05 27.89
C THR A 723 -1.63 -19.65 26.53
N THR A 724 -2.93 -19.76 26.19
CA THR A 724 -3.39 -20.35 24.93
C THR A 724 -3.74 -19.26 23.91
N CYS A 725 -3.46 -19.54 22.63
CA CYS A 725 -3.95 -18.73 21.52
C CYS A 725 -5.43 -19.07 21.31
N LEU A 726 -6.31 -18.11 21.58
CA LEU A 726 -7.76 -18.26 21.44
C LEU A 726 -8.17 -18.23 19.97
N THR A 727 -7.58 -17.32 19.21
CA THR A 727 -7.81 -17.20 17.76
C THR A 727 -6.66 -16.45 17.09
N ALA A 728 -6.54 -16.63 15.77
CA ALA A 728 -5.61 -15.93 14.92
C ALA A 728 -6.35 -15.38 13.69
N LEU A 729 -6.29 -14.06 13.51
CA LEU A 729 -6.90 -13.34 12.41
C LEU A 729 -5.85 -13.11 11.33
N VAL A 730 -6.21 -13.30 10.06
CA VAL A 730 -5.37 -12.94 8.91
C VAL A 730 -5.85 -11.62 8.32
N LEU A 731 -4.90 -10.72 8.10
CA LEU A 731 -5.10 -9.37 7.58
C LEU A 731 -4.46 -9.25 6.18
N PRO A 732 -4.92 -8.32 5.34
CA PRO A 732 -4.29 -8.08 4.04
C PRO A 732 -2.90 -7.42 4.18
N TYR A 733 -2.62 -6.75 5.30
CA TYR A 733 -1.30 -6.19 5.60
C TYR A 733 -0.93 -6.39 7.08
N ALA A 734 0.34 -6.13 7.41
CA ALA A 734 0.86 -6.24 8.77
C ALA A 734 0.12 -5.29 9.76
N ALA A 735 -0.22 -5.81 10.93
CA ALA A 735 -0.72 -5.01 12.05
C ALA A 735 0.46 -4.31 12.73
N GLN A 736 0.54 -2.99 12.61
CA GLN A 736 1.66 -2.18 13.10
C GLN A 736 1.45 -1.69 14.54
N CYS A 737 0.19 -1.43 14.92
CA CYS A 737 -0.20 -1.05 16.27
C CYS A 737 -1.56 -1.66 16.62
N ALA A 738 -1.81 -1.85 17.92
CA ALA A 738 -3.05 -2.41 18.44
C ALA A 738 -3.44 -1.74 19.74
N HIS A 739 -4.74 -1.65 20.01
CA HIS A 739 -5.30 -1.27 21.30
C HIS A 739 -6.55 -2.10 21.56
N LEU A 740 -6.67 -2.66 22.77
CA LEU A 740 -7.81 -3.49 23.16
C LEU A 740 -8.62 -2.75 24.22
N VAL A 741 -9.91 -2.56 23.96
CA VAL A 741 -10.87 -1.98 24.89
C VAL A 741 -11.47 -3.10 25.75
N SER A 742 -11.81 -2.80 27.00
CA SER A 742 -12.36 -3.77 27.97
C SER A 742 -13.72 -4.36 27.57
N ASP A 743 -14.41 -3.77 26.60
CA ASP A 743 -15.65 -4.30 26.01
C ASP A 743 -15.41 -5.34 24.91
N GLY A 744 -14.14 -5.63 24.58
CA GLY A 744 -13.76 -6.55 23.51
C GLY A 744 -13.58 -5.90 22.15
N THR A 745 -13.67 -4.57 22.04
CA THR A 745 -13.33 -3.83 20.82
C THR A 745 -11.82 -3.78 20.63
N LEU A 746 -11.34 -4.33 19.52
CA LEU A 746 -9.95 -4.31 19.10
C LEU A 746 -9.75 -3.27 18.00
N LEU A 747 -8.88 -2.28 18.27
CA LEU A 747 -8.43 -1.30 17.29
C LEU A 747 -7.07 -1.70 16.74
N LEU A 748 -6.89 -1.57 15.43
CA LEU A 748 -5.67 -1.92 14.72
C LEU A 748 -5.27 -0.82 13.74
N GLY A 749 -3.97 -0.54 13.66
CA GLY A 749 -3.37 0.15 12.53
C GLY A 749 -2.77 -0.87 11.57
N MET A 750 -3.25 -0.90 10.33
CA MET A 750 -2.85 -1.84 9.30
C MET A 750 -2.43 -1.08 8.04
N GLY A 751 -1.12 -0.90 7.86
CA GLY A 751 -0.63 0.01 6.83
C GLY A 751 -1.23 1.39 7.04
N HIS A 752 -1.98 1.90 6.06
CA HIS A 752 -2.63 3.21 6.10
C HIS A 752 -4.02 3.19 6.75
N GLU A 753 -4.53 1.99 7.03
CA GLU A 753 -5.91 1.82 7.46
C GLU A 753 -6.02 1.72 8.98
N VAL A 754 -7.10 2.27 9.51
CA VAL A 754 -7.54 2.06 10.89
C VAL A 754 -8.74 1.13 10.85
N ILE A 755 -8.70 0.09 11.68
CA ILE A 755 -9.74 -0.94 11.73
C ILE A 755 -10.21 -1.10 13.16
N ALA A 756 -11.52 -1.22 13.36
CA ALA A 756 -12.14 -1.66 14.59
C ALA A 756 -12.81 -3.02 14.38
N LEU A 757 -12.51 -3.97 15.25
CA LEU A 757 -13.06 -5.32 15.27
C LEU A 757 -13.72 -5.60 16.63
N SER A 758 -14.77 -6.40 16.65
CA SER A 758 -15.30 -6.99 17.88
C SER A 758 -14.72 -8.39 18.07
N LEU A 759 -14.17 -8.65 19.25
CA LEU A 759 -13.73 -9.98 19.69
C LEU A 759 -14.81 -10.72 20.50
N GLU A 760 -16.01 -10.16 20.63
CA GLU A 760 -17.11 -10.79 21.37
C GLU A 760 -17.40 -12.24 20.91
N PRO A 761 -17.35 -12.63 19.61
CA PRO A 761 -17.62 -14.00 19.19
C PRO A 761 -16.66 -15.04 19.83
N VAL A 762 -15.35 -14.78 19.86
CA VAL A 762 -14.38 -15.68 20.52
C VAL A 762 -14.46 -15.59 22.04
N LEU A 763 -14.66 -14.39 22.59
CA LEU A 763 -14.65 -14.16 24.03
C LEU A 763 -15.87 -14.73 24.74
N ARG A 764 -17.02 -14.86 24.05
CA ARG A 764 -18.20 -15.56 24.57
C ARG A 764 -17.91 -17.01 24.93
N ARG A 765 -16.96 -17.68 24.28
CA ARG A 765 -16.59 -19.07 24.60
C ARG A 765 -15.84 -19.21 25.93
N LEU A 766 -15.38 -18.10 26.51
CA LEU A 766 -14.67 -18.07 27.78
C LEU A 766 -15.57 -17.74 28.98
N ARG A 767 -16.80 -17.26 28.70
CA ARG A 767 -17.86 -17.06 29.69
C ARG A 767 -18.62 -18.36 29.88
#